data_AF-A0A9E2UNF0-F1
#
_entry.id   AF-A0A9E2UNF0-F1
#
_cell.length_a   1.000
_cell.length_b   1.000
_cell.length_c   1.000
_cell.angle_alpha   90.00
_cell.angle_beta   90.00
_cell.angle_gamma   90.00
#
_symmetry.space_group_name_H-M   'P 1'
#
loop_
_entity.id
_entity.type
_entity.pdbx_description
1 polymer ?
#
loop_
_entity_poly.entity_id
_entity_poly.type
_entity_poly.pdbx_seq_one_letter_code
_entity_poly.pdbx_strand_id
1 'polypeptide(L)'
;QIIMEDLPLPGVLGRICPHGCEDACRRCDVDNPVAIRSLKRLAADKFDPRQIEIKTLPKREEKVAIIGSGPAGLSAAYHLARKGVLSTIYEALPKAGGMLRVGIPEHRLPRDILDNEIEVITNLGVEIKTNTALGSDLTIDDLFTQGYKSVYIAIGAHKGFDLGVPGEKAKGVRQGVDFLREVNLTGKSEVGKKVAIIGGGNVAIDVARCAVRLGAEKVNIIYRRTRAEMPAWEEEIHAAETEGTEITYLAAPQEILTSDGKVVGLRCIRMELGEPDSSGRRRPVPVVGSEYDIEIDQLIPAIGQKPDLTALENITGVDFSKWGTVETDSVTYVTGRPGVFAGGDVQTGPWVAIGAIAAGREAAESIIRYLDGKDMAEGREAIVNENPVYRPIPKGEPKKSRIEMPELAAEKRSGNFKEVELGYNEEDGTAEAGRCLNCGYCCECNQCVDACLAGAVDHSQTVVEKQIEIGSVILCAGTDTFDPSTLDEFYHYNTNPDVLTSLEFERILSASGPTMGHLVRMSDHKEPKKIAWLQCVGSRDNNQCGNGYCSSVCCMYAVKEAVVAKEHAGGDLDCAIFYMDMRTNGKEFERFYNNAKDKHGVRFINSRVHSIESVPETGDLSIRYVTGTGETKTETFDQIVLSVGLEISKETLELAKRLGIETTEGNFCKTSSLEPVNSSKEGVYVCGSFQGPKDIPQSVIDAGAAAAIAGKDLCSARNTLTRDKEVTPEINVAGDTPRIGVFVCNCGINISSVVNVPEVVKYAGQLPGVVFSSGTLFTCSQDSQENIRKAISEQGLNRVVVAACTPRTHEVLFQQTIQEAGLNPYLFEFANIRDQNAWVHQKDPESATQKAKDLVRMA
;
A
#
# COMPACT_ATOMS: atom_id res chain seq x y z
N GLN A 1 1.02 -6.92 12.92
CA GLN A 1 2.15 -6.12 12.39
C GLN A 1 1.64 -4.87 11.68
N ILE A 2 1.05 -4.95 10.48
CA ILE A 2 0.59 -3.77 9.70
C ILE A 2 -0.24 -2.77 10.54
N ILE A 3 -1.24 -3.25 11.29
CA ILE A 3 -2.09 -2.37 12.12
C ILE A 3 -1.25 -1.59 13.15
N MET A 4 -0.23 -2.22 13.72
CA MET A 4 0.63 -1.62 14.74
C MET A 4 1.72 -0.71 14.17
N GLU A 5 1.88 -0.63 12.85
CA GLU A 5 2.74 0.40 12.25
C GLU A 5 2.19 1.80 12.53
N ASP A 6 0.88 1.93 12.70
CA ASP A 6 0.23 3.22 12.91
C ASP A 6 -0.61 3.28 14.19
N LEU A 7 -1.10 2.14 14.70
CA LEU A 7 -2.03 2.09 15.83
C LEU A 7 -1.47 1.22 16.97
N PRO A 8 -1.12 1.81 18.13
CA PRO A 8 -0.57 1.06 19.26
C PRO A 8 -1.58 0.20 20.02
N LEU A 9 -2.89 0.44 19.85
CA LEU A 9 -3.96 -0.17 20.63
C LEU A 9 -5.01 -0.90 19.74
N PRO A 10 -4.60 -1.88 18.91
CA PRO A 10 -5.48 -2.54 17.95
C PRO A 10 -6.66 -3.29 18.57
N GLY A 11 -6.45 -4.02 19.67
CA GLY A 11 -7.43 -4.79 20.42
C GLY A 11 -8.42 -3.92 21.17
N VAL A 12 -7.98 -2.79 21.75
CA VAL A 12 -8.88 -1.77 22.30
C VAL A 12 -9.78 -1.22 21.18
N LEU A 13 -9.19 -0.72 20.09
CA LEU A 13 -9.95 -0.10 18.99
C LEU A 13 -10.84 -1.10 18.24
N GLY A 14 -10.48 -2.39 18.21
CA GLY A 14 -11.33 -3.45 17.69
C GLY A 14 -12.64 -3.62 18.48
N ARG A 15 -12.72 -3.10 19.71
CA ARG A 15 -13.91 -3.19 20.56
C ARG A 15 -14.69 -1.87 20.62
N ILE A 16 -13.98 -0.77 20.78
CA ILE A 16 -14.60 0.52 21.15
C ILE A 16 -14.65 1.54 20.00
N CYS A 17 -14.16 1.21 18.80
CA CYS A 17 -14.15 2.19 17.71
C CYS A 17 -15.59 2.42 17.17
N PRO A 18 -15.98 3.67 16.87
CA PRO A 18 -17.23 4.01 16.16
C PRO A 18 -17.24 3.56 14.69
N HIS A 19 -16.18 2.92 14.21
CA HIS A 19 -16.09 2.32 12.88
C HIS A 19 -16.44 3.24 11.69
N GLY A 20 -16.12 4.55 11.76
CA GLY A 20 -16.37 5.48 10.64
C GLY A 20 -15.66 5.13 9.32
N CYS A 21 -14.70 4.20 9.34
CA CYS A 21 -14.14 3.60 8.12
C CYS A 21 -15.15 2.70 7.36
N GLU A 22 -16.12 2.12 8.05
CA GLU A 22 -17.18 1.29 7.46
C GLU A 22 -18.18 2.15 6.69
N ASP A 23 -18.44 3.39 7.12
CA ASP A 23 -19.30 4.35 6.39
C ASP A 23 -18.73 4.69 5.00
N ALA A 24 -17.41 4.76 4.88
CA ALA A 24 -16.70 5.02 3.63
C ALA A 24 -16.49 3.76 2.76
N CYS A 25 -16.91 2.58 3.24
CA CYS A 25 -16.71 1.34 2.51
C CYS A 25 -17.57 1.30 1.24
N ARG A 26 -16.95 1.18 0.07
CA ARG A 26 -17.69 1.10 -1.22
C ARG A 26 -18.59 -0.13 -1.36
N ARG A 27 -18.49 -1.11 -0.47
CA ARG A 27 -19.44 -2.23 -0.47
C ARG A 27 -20.86 -1.79 -0.07
N CYS A 28 -21.02 -0.62 0.56
CA CYS A 28 -22.31 0.03 0.77
C CYS A 28 -23.08 0.28 -0.55
N ASP A 29 -22.40 0.38 -1.69
CA ASP A 29 -23.04 0.50 -3.02
C ASP A 29 -23.70 -0.82 -3.50
N VAL A 30 -23.39 -1.95 -2.84
CA VAL A 30 -23.86 -3.30 -3.21
C VAL A 30 -24.78 -3.87 -2.12
N ASP A 31 -24.30 -3.91 -0.88
CA ASP A 31 -25.00 -4.41 0.31
C ASP A 31 -24.55 -3.69 1.60
N ASN A 32 -24.01 -4.40 2.59
CA ASN A 32 -23.54 -3.86 3.87
C ASN A 32 -22.01 -3.64 3.83
N PRO A 33 -21.46 -2.69 4.60
CA PRO A 33 -20.01 -2.54 4.68
C PRO A 33 -19.34 -3.82 5.20
N VAL A 34 -18.05 -3.93 4.93
CA VAL A 34 -17.20 -4.94 5.56
C VAL A 34 -17.04 -4.57 7.04
N ALA A 35 -17.11 -5.55 7.95
CA ALA A 35 -16.95 -5.37 9.38
C ALA A 35 -15.49 -5.11 9.78
N ILE A 36 -14.93 -3.98 9.35
CA ILE A 36 -13.52 -3.60 9.54
C ILE A 36 -13.15 -3.57 11.04
N ARG A 37 -14.04 -3.07 11.91
CA ARG A 37 -13.81 -3.08 13.37
C ARG A 37 -13.63 -4.51 13.89
N SER A 38 -14.55 -5.40 13.52
CA SER A 38 -14.57 -6.79 13.96
C SER A 38 -13.39 -7.59 13.41
N LEU A 39 -12.99 -7.35 12.16
CA LEU A 39 -11.80 -7.97 11.56
C LEU A 39 -10.50 -7.49 12.23
N LYS A 40 -10.42 -6.20 12.59
CA LYS A 40 -9.33 -5.66 13.40
C LYS A 40 -9.26 -6.34 14.76
N ARG A 41 -10.40 -6.53 15.43
CA ARG A 41 -10.49 -7.27 16.69
C ARG A 41 -10.00 -8.70 16.53
N LEU A 42 -10.47 -9.43 15.52
CA LEU A 42 -10.04 -10.81 15.25
C LEU A 42 -8.51 -10.89 15.09
N ALA A 43 -7.91 -9.96 14.33
CA ALA A 43 -6.47 -9.93 14.14
C ALA A 43 -5.71 -9.68 15.46
N ALA A 44 -6.25 -8.82 16.34
CA ALA A 44 -5.67 -8.54 17.65
C ALA A 44 -5.89 -9.66 18.67
N ASP A 45 -7.02 -10.36 18.62
CA ASP A 45 -7.35 -11.44 19.56
C ASP A 45 -6.64 -12.76 19.18
N LYS A 46 -6.29 -12.96 17.90
CA LYS A 46 -5.59 -14.17 17.42
C LYS A 46 -4.11 -14.23 17.80
N PHE A 47 -3.47 -13.08 17.99
CA PHE A 47 -2.04 -12.99 18.29
C PHE A 47 -1.80 -12.10 19.50
N ASP A 48 -0.90 -12.53 20.39
CA ASP A 48 -0.48 -11.68 21.50
C ASP A 48 0.35 -10.49 20.96
N PRO A 49 -0.12 -9.23 21.12
CA PRO A 49 0.57 -8.07 20.57
C PRO A 49 1.97 -7.87 21.17
N ARG A 50 2.26 -8.46 22.35
CA ARG A 50 3.58 -8.40 23.00
C ARG A 50 4.64 -9.24 22.30
N GLN A 51 4.23 -10.20 21.48
CA GLN A 51 5.14 -11.05 20.69
C GLN A 51 5.50 -10.41 19.34
N ILE A 52 4.88 -9.29 18.99
CA ILE A 52 5.13 -8.60 17.73
C ILE A 52 6.37 -7.72 17.88
N GLU A 53 7.39 -8.01 17.08
CA GLU A 53 8.58 -7.17 17.01
C GLU A 53 8.23 -5.81 16.38
N ILE A 54 8.40 -4.75 17.16
CA ILE A 54 8.19 -3.37 16.72
C ILE A 54 9.54 -2.76 16.35
N LYS A 55 9.72 -2.39 15.08
CA LYS A 55 10.93 -1.74 14.59
C LYS A 55 11.14 -0.39 15.29
N THR A 56 12.30 -0.20 15.89
CA THR A 56 12.73 1.04 16.54
C THR A 56 14.04 1.55 15.94
N LEU A 57 14.18 2.87 15.89
CA LEU A 57 15.45 3.53 15.54
C LEU A 57 16.43 3.48 16.72
N PRO A 58 17.74 3.67 16.47
CA PRO A 58 18.74 3.75 17.54
C PRO A 58 18.35 4.75 18.62
N LYS A 59 18.63 4.38 19.87
CA LYS A 59 18.26 5.16 21.04
C LYS A 59 18.95 6.54 21.02
N ARG A 60 18.16 7.56 21.32
CA ARG A 60 18.54 8.98 21.45
C ARG A 60 18.74 9.36 22.92
N GLU A 61 19.48 10.45 23.17
CA GLU A 61 19.76 10.92 24.54
C GLU A 61 18.61 11.77 25.11
N GLU A 62 17.86 12.44 24.23
CA GLU A 62 16.75 13.30 24.58
C GLU A 62 15.61 12.51 25.26
N LYS A 63 14.94 13.15 26.22
CA LYS A 63 13.80 12.59 26.95
C LYS A 63 12.59 13.50 26.88
N VAL A 64 11.42 12.89 26.81
CA VAL A 64 10.13 13.59 26.76
C VAL A 64 9.27 13.21 27.96
N ALA A 65 8.63 14.19 28.60
CA ALA A 65 7.63 13.94 29.63
C ALA A 65 6.23 13.98 29.02
N ILE A 66 5.37 13.03 29.39
CA ILE A 66 3.98 12.96 28.92
C ILE A 66 3.07 13.02 30.14
N ILE A 67 2.08 13.90 30.15
CA ILE A 67 1.17 14.09 31.27
C ILE A 67 -0.18 13.46 30.92
N GLY A 68 -0.50 12.33 31.53
CA GLY A 68 -1.70 11.54 31.28
C GLY A 68 -1.42 10.29 30.45
N SER A 69 -1.94 9.14 30.90
CA SER A 69 -1.79 7.84 30.24
C SER A 69 -3.03 7.42 29.43
N GLY A 70 -3.81 8.39 28.96
CA GLY A 70 -4.91 8.15 28.03
C GLY A 70 -4.43 7.75 26.62
N PRO A 71 -5.35 7.53 25.67
CA PRO A 71 -5.00 7.12 24.31
C PRO A 71 -3.98 8.04 23.62
N ALA A 72 -4.10 9.37 23.83
CA ALA A 72 -3.17 10.34 23.27
C ALA A 72 -1.76 10.20 23.85
N GLY A 73 -1.63 10.10 25.18
CA GLY A 73 -0.33 9.96 25.84
C GLY A 73 0.35 8.63 25.52
N LEU A 74 -0.41 7.53 25.52
CA LEU A 74 0.08 6.21 25.12
C LEU A 74 0.55 6.19 23.66
N SER A 75 -0.22 6.82 22.76
CA SER A 75 0.14 6.93 21.35
C SER A 75 1.41 7.75 21.13
N ALA A 76 1.52 8.92 21.77
CA ALA A 76 2.72 9.74 21.70
C ALA A 76 3.95 8.97 22.18
N ALA A 77 3.84 8.28 23.32
CA ALA A 77 4.93 7.48 23.87
C ALA A 77 5.38 6.36 22.91
N TYR A 78 4.42 5.66 22.30
CA TYR A 78 4.69 4.61 21.32
C TYR A 78 5.45 5.12 20.10
N HIS A 79 5.00 6.22 19.49
CA HIS A 79 5.62 6.77 18.29
C HIS A 79 6.99 7.40 18.58
N LEU A 80 7.17 8.06 19.74
CA LEU A 80 8.48 8.55 20.19
C LEU A 80 9.49 7.41 20.38
N ALA A 81 9.08 6.33 21.05
CA ALA A 81 9.96 5.18 21.31
C ALA A 81 10.41 4.51 20.00
N ARG A 82 9.51 4.41 19.00
CA ARG A 82 9.88 3.93 17.66
C ARG A 82 10.90 4.80 16.94
N LYS A 83 10.96 6.10 17.25
CA LYS A 83 11.96 7.03 16.75
C LYS A 83 13.22 7.12 17.64
N GLY A 84 13.35 6.22 18.63
CA GLY A 84 14.49 6.14 19.53
C GLY A 84 14.45 7.11 20.72
N VAL A 85 13.41 7.93 20.86
CA VAL A 85 13.26 8.88 21.97
C VAL A 85 12.43 8.27 23.09
N LEU A 86 13.01 8.12 24.28
CA LEU A 86 12.29 7.57 25.43
C LEU A 86 11.45 8.63 26.13
N SER A 87 10.34 8.18 26.73
CA SER A 87 9.42 9.04 27.46
C SER A 87 9.03 8.48 28.82
N THR A 88 8.67 9.40 29.72
CA THR A 88 8.08 9.08 31.03
C THR A 88 6.67 9.65 31.06
N ILE A 89 5.67 8.78 31.24
CA ILE A 89 4.28 9.14 31.40
C ILE A 89 3.98 9.34 32.90
N TYR A 90 3.45 10.51 33.25
CA TYR A 90 2.95 10.83 34.59
C TYR A 90 1.43 10.69 34.62
N GLU A 91 0.92 9.77 35.41
CA GLU A 91 -0.50 9.43 35.50
C GLU A 91 -1.03 9.75 36.90
N ALA A 92 -2.09 10.55 36.97
CA ALA A 92 -2.71 10.97 38.22
C ALA A 92 -3.39 9.80 38.96
N LEU A 93 -3.96 8.85 38.22
CA LEU A 93 -4.68 7.70 38.75
C LEU A 93 -3.73 6.56 39.19
N PRO A 94 -4.21 5.60 40.00
CA PRO A 94 -3.41 4.45 40.43
C PRO A 94 -3.12 3.43 39.31
N LYS A 95 -3.78 3.54 38.15
CA LYS A 95 -3.59 2.65 37.00
C LYS A 95 -3.61 3.41 35.68
N ALA A 96 -2.79 2.99 34.73
CA ALA A 96 -2.64 3.61 33.42
C ALA A 96 -3.79 3.29 32.45
N GLY A 97 -4.06 4.18 31.49
CA GLY A 97 -5.07 3.98 30.44
C GLY A 97 -6.12 5.11 30.34
N GLY A 98 -6.07 6.10 31.25
CA GLY A 98 -7.00 7.23 31.26
C GLY A 98 -8.47 6.81 31.11
N MET A 99 -9.22 7.49 30.24
CA MET A 99 -10.64 7.21 30.00
C MET A 99 -10.93 5.83 29.39
N LEU A 100 -9.95 5.15 28.76
CA LEU A 100 -10.13 3.75 28.35
C LEU A 100 -10.31 2.86 29.58
N ARG A 101 -9.58 3.14 30.66
CA ARG A 101 -9.71 2.38 31.91
C ARG A 101 -10.91 2.83 32.73
N VAL A 102 -11.04 4.13 32.97
CA VAL A 102 -12.02 4.63 33.96
C VAL A 102 -13.35 5.07 33.39
N GLY A 103 -13.42 5.34 32.09
CA GLY A 103 -14.66 5.68 31.39
C GLY A 103 -15.38 4.45 30.87
N ILE A 104 -14.68 3.61 30.10
CA ILE A 104 -15.30 2.49 29.38
C ILE A 104 -15.44 1.27 30.32
N PRO A 105 -16.66 0.72 30.49
CA PRO A 105 -16.88 -0.47 31.31
C PRO A 105 -16.16 -1.73 30.82
N GLU A 106 -15.87 -2.64 31.75
CA GLU A 106 -15.14 -3.88 31.47
C GLU A 106 -15.90 -4.84 30.53
N HIS A 107 -17.24 -4.78 30.50
CA HIS A 107 -18.05 -5.58 29.58
C HIS A 107 -17.96 -5.14 28.11
N ARG A 108 -17.34 -3.98 27.84
CA ARG A 108 -17.02 -3.49 26.49
C ARG A 108 -15.52 -3.49 26.22
N LEU A 109 -14.72 -3.21 27.25
CA LEU A 109 -13.26 -3.20 27.16
C LEU A 109 -12.63 -3.95 28.33
N PRO A 110 -12.32 -5.25 28.15
CA PRO A 110 -11.64 -6.06 29.17
C PRO A 110 -10.32 -5.44 29.62
N ARG A 111 -10.02 -5.57 30.92
CA ARG A 111 -8.84 -4.91 31.53
C ARG A 111 -7.53 -5.55 31.15
N ASP A 112 -7.52 -6.86 30.97
CA ASP A 112 -6.38 -7.64 30.49
C ASP A 112 -5.97 -7.23 29.07
N ILE A 113 -6.94 -6.98 28.17
CA ILE A 113 -6.66 -6.48 26.82
C ILE A 113 -5.96 -5.13 26.88
N LEU A 114 -6.49 -4.19 27.66
CA LEU A 114 -5.86 -2.88 27.84
C LEU A 114 -4.47 -2.98 28.49
N ASP A 115 -4.32 -3.84 29.51
CA ASP A 115 -3.05 -4.05 30.22
C ASP A 115 -1.98 -4.61 29.28
N ASN A 116 -2.32 -5.62 28.46
CA ASN A 116 -1.40 -6.22 27.48
C ASN A 116 -0.92 -5.20 26.43
N GLU A 117 -1.79 -4.31 25.94
CA GLU A 117 -1.40 -3.29 24.96
C GLU A 117 -0.60 -2.15 25.57
N ILE A 118 -0.86 -1.78 26.83
CA ILE A 118 0.01 -0.86 27.56
C ILE A 118 1.39 -1.51 27.78
N GLU A 119 1.43 -2.81 28.05
CA GLU A 119 2.68 -3.55 28.24
C GLU A 119 3.56 -3.50 26.98
N VAL A 120 2.97 -3.60 25.78
CA VAL A 120 3.69 -3.41 24.50
C VAL A 120 4.44 -2.08 24.50
N ILE A 121 3.81 -1.00 24.94
CA ILE A 121 4.42 0.34 24.95
C ILE A 121 5.55 0.40 25.99
N THR A 122 5.37 -0.17 27.18
CA THR A 122 6.42 -0.22 28.20
C THR A 122 7.60 -1.10 27.79
N ASN A 123 7.37 -2.16 27.00
CA ASN A 123 8.43 -3.02 26.45
C ASN A 123 9.35 -2.27 25.46
N LEU A 124 8.91 -1.13 24.91
CA LEU A 124 9.75 -0.23 24.12
C LEU A 124 10.66 0.66 24.98
N GLY A 125 10.58 0.56 26.32
CA GLY A 125 11.37 1.36 27.26
C GLY A 125 10.68 2.63 27.76
N VAL A 126 9.37 2.76 27.54
CA VAL A 126 8.54 3.85 28.11
C VAL A 126 8.29 3.58 29.59
N GLU A 127 8.51 4.58 30.44
CA GLU A 127 8.22 4.51 31.88
C GLU A 127 6.84 5.11 32.19
N ILE A 128 6.07 4.51 33.09
CA ILE A 128 4.78 5.05 33.55
C ILE A 128 4.80 5.20 35.08
N LYS A 129 4.60 6.43 35.56
CA LYS A 129 4.52 6.78 36.99
C LYS A 129 3.08 7.13 37.37
N THR A 130 2.39 6.17 37.97
CA THR A 130 1.03 6.35 38.51
C THR A 130 1.01 7.14 39.81
N ASN A 131 -0.18 7.58 40.24
CA ASN A 131 -0.38 8.44 41.43
C ASN A 131 0.48 9.72 41.40
N THR A 132 0.77 10.24 40.21
CA THR A 132 1.58 11.43 40.00
C THR A 132 0.80 12.42 39.15
N ALA A 133 0.01 13.26 39.81
CA ALA A 133 -0.75 14.31 39.16
C ALA A 133 0.11 15.57 38.93
N LEU A 134 -0.15 16.29 37.83
CA LEU A 134 0.39 17.64 37.67
C LEU A 134 -0.27 18.57 38.69
N GLY A 135 0.52 19.37 39.39
CA GLY A 135 0.03 20.22 40.47
C GLY A 135 1.15 20.85 41.27
N SER A 136 0.92 21.14 42.55
CA SER A 136 1.93 21.75 43.43
C SER A 136 3.21 20.91 43.58
N ASP A 137 3.08 19.58 43.48
CA ASP A 137 4.16 18.64 43.77
C ASP A 137 4.97 18.26 42.52
N LEU A 138 4.46 18.59 41.32
CA LEU A 138 5.13 18.39 40.04
C LEU A 138 4.57 19.38 39.01
N THR A 139 5.39 20.37 38.64
CA THR A 139 5.06 21.37 37.62
C THR A 139 5.74 21.09 36.28
N ILE A 140 5.30 21.78 35.22
CA ILE A 140 5.99 21.71 33.92
C ILE A 140 7.43 22.24 34.02
N ASP A 141 7.69 23.26 34.85
CA ASP A 141 9.04 23.81 35.05
C ASP A 141 9.97 22.80 35.75
N ASP A 142 9.44 22.03 36.69
CA ASP A 142 10.19 20.96 37.36
C ASP A 142 10.62 19.88 36.36
N LEU A 143 9.75 19.55 35.39
CA LEU A 143 10.09 18.58 34.34
C LEU A 143 11.24 19.08 33.47
N PHE A 144 11.23 20.34 33.05
CA PHE A 144 12.38 20.90 32.31
C PHE A 144 13.66 20.90 33.17
N THR A 145 13.55 21.18 34.46
CA THR A 145 14.69 21.14 35.41
C THR A 145 15.21 19.72 35.63
N GLN A 146 14.35 18.70 35.55
CA GLN A 146 14.72 17.28 35.57
C GLN A 146 15.38 16.81 34.26
N GLY A 147 15.52 17.69 33.26
CA GLY A 147 16.25 17.42 32.01
C GLY A 147 15.38 16.93 30.85
N TYR A 148 14.06 16.93 30.98
CA TYR A 148 13.17 16.67 29.85
C TYR A 148 13.29 17.79 28.81
N LYS A 149 13.40 17.44 27.53
CA LYS A 149 13.55 18.39 26.42
C LYS A 149 12.21 18.88 25.87
N SER A 150 11.15 18.13 26.11
CA SER A 150 9.79 18.48 25.71
C SER A 150 8.77 17.86 26.65
N VAL A 151 7.59 18.47 26.73
CA VAL A 151 6.44 18.03 27.53
C VAL A 151 5.20 17.93 26.64
N TYR A 152 4.49 16.81 26.70
CA TYR A 152 3.19 16.61 26.03
C TYR A 152 2.05 16.50 27.05
N ILE A 153 1.06 17.36 26.95
CA ILE A 153 -0.12 17.43 27.84
C ILE A 153 -1.26 16.62 27.20
N ALA A 154 -1.61 15.50 27.85
CA ALA A 154 -2.60 14.52 27.40
C ALA A 154 -3.57 14.11 28.53
N ILE A 155 -3.96 15.06 29.38
CA ILE A 155 -4.75 14.83 30.61
C ILE A 155 -6.24 14.51 30.35
N GLY A 156 -6.71 14.69 29.12
CA GLY A 156 -8.10 14.38 28.71
C GLY A 156 -9.18 15.20 29.40
N ALA A 157 -10.44 14.74 29.30
CA ALA A 157 -11.62 15.39 29.86
C ALA A 157 -12.29 14.56 30.97
N HIS A 158 -11.76 14.64 32.20
CA HIS A 158 -12.16 13.78 33.32
C HIS A 158 -13.28 14.34 34.21
N LYS A 159 -13.73 15.59 34.02
CA LYS A 159 -14.81 16.21 34.83
C LYS A 159 -16.14 16.24 34.08
N GLY A 160 -17.25 16.05 34.78
CA GLY A 160 -18.60 16.22 34.24
C GLY A 160 -19.03 17.69 34.21
N PHE A 161 -20.11 17.98 33.47
CA PHE A 161 -20.83 19.26 33.60
C PHE A 161 -21.89 19.17 34.69
N ASP A 162 -22.07 20.28 35.41
CA ASP A 162 -23.19 20.46 36.31
C ASP A 162 -24.48 20.67 35.50
N LEU A 163 -25.57 20.06 35.96
CA LEU A 163 -26.90 20.09 35.37
C LEU A 163 -27.56 21.48 35.55
N GLY A 164 -27.24 22.19 36.62
CA GLY A 164 -27.69 23.56 36.86
C GLY A 164 -29.15 23.68 37.29
N VAL A 165 -29.74 22.61 37.85
CA VAL A 165 -31.12 22.57 38.33
C VAL A 165 -31.19 22.59 39.86
N PRO A 166 -32.28 23.09 40.48
CA PRO A 166 -32.46 23.02 41.92
C PRO A 166 -32.39 21.58 42.45
N GLY A 167 -31.72 21.39 43.59
CA GLY A 167 -31.56 20.08 44.23
C GLY A 167 -30.36 19.25 43.77
N GLU A 168 -29.52 19.76 42.86
CA GLU A 168 -28.36 19.01 42.30
C GLU A 168 -27.31 18.57 43.33
N LYS A 169 -27.23 19.25 44.49
CA LYS A 169 -26.30 18.90 45.57
C LYS A 169 -26.87 17.87 46.57
N ALA A 170 -28.05 17.32 46.31
CA ALA A 170 -28.70 16.36 47.21
C ALA A 170 -27.97 15.02 47.27
N LYS A 171 -28.11 14.32 48.40
CA LYS A 171 -27.59 12.95 48.55
C LYS A 171 -28.38 12.01 47.62
N GLY A 172 -27.67 11.31 46.74
CA GLY A 172 -28.25 10.48 45.68
C GLY A 172 -28.04 11.05 44.27
N VAL A 173 -27.51 12.28 44.14
CA VAL A 173 -27.01 12.80 42.86
C VAL A 173 -25.53 12.49 42.72
N ARG A 174 -25.13 11.90 41.58
CA ARG A 174 -23.72 11.56 41.31
C ARG A 174 -23.37 11.79 39.86
N GLN A 175 -22.21 12.39 39.58
CA GLN A 175 -21.75 12.60 38.20
C GLN A 175 -21.42 11.25 37.53
N GLY A 176 -21.82 11.09 36.26
CA GLY A 176 -21.66 9.84 35.51
C GLY A 176 -20.20 9.42 35.34
N VAL A 177 -19.29 10.39 35.16
CA VAL A 177 -17.84 10.12 35.07
C VAL A 177 -17.26 9.57 36.37
N ASP A 178 -17.73 10.05 37.52
CA ASP A 178 -17.26 9.60 38.82
C ASP A 178 -17.85 8.23 39.16
N PHE A 179 -19.12 8.01 38.80
CA PHE A 179 -19.77 6.71 38.90
C PHE A 179 -19.00 5.64 38.11
N LEU A 180 -18.74 5.87 36.81
CA LEU A 180 -18.00 4.93 35.97
C LEU A 180 -16.57 4.73 36.47
N ARG A 181 -15.89 5.79 36.92
CA ARG A 181 -14.53 5.70 37.47
C ARG A 181 -14.48 4.76 38.67
N GLU A 182 -15.41 4.89 39.62
CA GLU A 182 -15.46 4.03 40.79
C GLU A 182 -15.77 2.57 40.42
N VAL A 183 -16.76 2.35 39.57
CA VAL A 183 -17.10 1.00 39.07
C VAL A 183 -15.89 0.35 38.43
N ASN A 184 -15.17 1.09 37.59
CA ASN A 184 -14.07 0.55 36.82
C ASN A 184 -12.78 0.34 37.64
N LEU A 185 -12.58 1.09 38.73
CA LEU A 185 -11.42 0.92 39.61
C LEU A 185 -11.65 -0.10 40.71
N THR A 186 -12.88 -0.23 41.21
CA THR A 186 -13.20 -1.03 42.41
C THR A 186 -14.09 -2.24 42.13
N GLY A 187 -14.72 -2.29 40.95
CA GLY A 187 -15.72 -3.30 40.58
C GLY A 187 -17.08 -3.12 41.24
N LYS A 188 -17.28 -2.05 42.02
CA LYS A 188 -18.51 -1.78 42.78
C LYS A 188 -18.80 -0.28 42.78
N SER A 189 -20.05 0.08 43.02
CA SER A 189 -20.48 1.46 43.26
C SER A 189 -21.84 1.43 43.94
N GLU A 190 -22.17 2.46 44.73
CA GLU A 190 -23.49 2.61 45.32
C GLU A 190 -24.51 2.94 44.22
N VAL A 191 -25.51 2.06 44.05
CA VAL A 191 -26.60 2.22 43.08
C VAL A 191 -27.95 2.20 43.80
N GLY A 192 -28.84 3.11 43.41
CA GLY A 192 -30.23 3.15 43.85
C GLY A 192 -31.07 2.04 43.23
N LYS A 193 -32.32 1.87 43.70
CA LYS A 193 -33.27 0.94 43.09
C LYS A 193 -33.94 1.54 41.86
N LYS A 194 -34.21 2.85 41.86
CA LYS A 194 -34.86 3.61 40.78
C LYS A 194 -33.96 4.74 40.32
N VAL A 195 -33.17 4.47 39.28
CA VAL A 195 -32.11 5.36 38.79
C VAL A 195 -32.59 6.13 37.56
N ALA A 196 -32.46 7.46 37.59
CA ALA A 196 -32.58 8.30 36.39
C ALA A 196 -31.21 8.78 35.91
N ILE A 197 -30.99 8.73 34.60
CA ILE A 197 -29.75 9.15 33.96
C ILE A 197 -30.07 10.27 32.98
N ILE A 198 -29.39 11.41 33.10
CA ILE A 198 -29.62 12.55 32.21
C ILE A 198 -28.56 12.57 31.13
N GLY A 199 -28.94 12.33 29.88
CA GLY A 199 -28.00 12.36 28.76
C GLY A 199 -28.43 11.46 27.60
N GLY A 200 -27.70 11.53 26.49
CA GLY A 200 -27.95 10.68 25.33
C GLY A 200 -26.69 10.17 24.62
N GLY A 201 -25.51 10.41 25.19
CA GLY A 201 -24.24 9.92 24.63
C GLY A 201 -23.86 8.55 25.17
N ASN A 202 -22.77 7.99 24.65
CA ASN A 202 -22.25 6.68 25.07
C ASN A 202 -22.01 6.58 26.59
N VAL A 203 -21.58 7.67 27.24
CA VAL A 203 -21.43 7.72 28.71
C VAL A 203 -22.76 7.44 29.42
N ALA A 204 -23.89 7.97 28.93
CA ALA A 204 -25.20 7.72 29.52
C ALA A 204 -25.61 6.26 29.37
N ILE A 205 -25.33 5.65 28.21
CA ILE A 205 -25.55 4.22 27.97
C ILE A 205 -24.68 3.34 28.88
N ASP A 206 -23.39 3.65 28.98
CA ASP A 206 -22.45 2.91 29.83
C ASP A 206 -22.86 3.00 31.32
N VAL A 207 -23.27 4.18 31.79
CA VAL A 207 -23.82 4.37 33.14
C VAL A 207 -25.06 3.50 33.34
N ALA A 208 -25.99 3.50 32.39
CA ALA A 208 -27.23 2.75 32.50
C ALA A 208 -26.99 1.24 32.62
N ARG A 209 -26.18 0.70 31.71
CA ARG A 209 -25.82 -0.72 31.69
C ARG A 209 -25.07 -1.13 32.96
N CYS A 210 -24.16 -0.28 33.45
CA CYS A 210 -23.50 -0.49 34.74
C CYS A 210 -24.49 -0.47 35.91
N ALA A 211 -25.45 0.45 35.94
CA ALA A 211 -26.46 0.53 37.00
C ALA A 211 -27.35 -0.72 37.04
N VAL A 212 -27.80 -1.21 35.89
CA VAL A 212 -28.53 -2.48 35.77
C VAL A 212 -27.70 -3.64 36.35
N ARG A 213 -26.43 -3.76 35.94
CA ARG A 213 -25.54 -4.85 36.37
C ARG A 213 -25.20 -4.81 37.85
N LEU A 214 -25.22 -3.64 38.47
CA LEU A 214 -25.03 -3.45 39.91
C LEU A 214 -26.31 -3.70 40.74
N GLY A 215 -27.44 -3.99 40.08
CA GLY A 215 -28.68 -4.40 40.74
C GLY A 215 -29.76 -3.33 40.87
N ALA A 216 -29.72 -2.27 40.06
CA ALA A 216 -30.85 -1.35 39.96
C ALA A 216 -32.11 -2.07 39.46
N GLU A 217 -33.27 -1.84 40.11
CA GLU A 217 -34.54 -2.46 39.75
C GLU A 217 -35.20 -1.78 38.54
N LYS A 218 -35.02 -0.45 38.43
CA LYS A 218 -35.46 0.36 37.29
C LYS A 218 -34.40 1.39 36.92
N VAL A 219 -34.04 1.44 35.64
CA VAL A 219 -33.11 2.42 35.09
C VAL A 219 -33.79 3.13 33.92
N ASN A 220 -33.84 4.47 33.98
CA ASN A 220 -34.46 5.29 32.94
C ASN A 220 -33.50 6.39 32.46
N ILE A 221 -33.20 6.41 31.17
CA ILE A 221 -32.45 7.49 30.52
C ILE A 221 -33.43 8.57 30.09
N ILE A 222 -33.22 9.79 30.59
CA ILE A 222 -33.99 10.98 30.21
C ILE A 222 -33.21 11.75 29.15
N TYR A 223 -33.74 11.79 27.93
CA TYR A 223 -33.11 12.46 26.81
C TYR A 223 -34.01 13.54 26.20
N ARG A 224 -33.43 14.74 26.02
CA ARG A 224 -34.15 15.94 25.57
C ARG A 224 -34.51 15.95 24.08
N ARG A 225 -34.04 14.99 23.29
CA ARG A 225 -34.34 14.85 21.85
C ARG A 225 -34.90 13.45 21.55
N THR A 226 -35.05 13.09 20.27
CA THR A 226 -35.51 11.75 19.87
C THR A 226 -34.32 10.80 19.64
N ARG A 227 -34.61 9.51 19.38
CA ARG A 227 -33.60 8.49 19.05
C ARG A 227 -32.72 8.91 17.87
N ALA A 228 -33.30 9.54 16.85
CA ALA A 228 -32.58 9.95 15.64
C ALA A 228 -31.47 11.00 15.91
N GLU A 229 -31.63 11.84 16.94
CA GLU A 229 -30.59 12.80 17.34
C GLU A 229 -29.73 12.31 18.51
N MET A 230 -29.89 11.06 18.96
CA MET A 230 -29.12 10.50 20.06
C MET A 230 -27.68 10.24 19.60
N PRO A 231 -26.66 10.80 20.27
CA PRO A 231 -25.27 10.64 19.84
C PRO A 231 -24.65 9.28 20.24
N ALA A 232 -25.33 8.48 21.05
CA ALA A 232 -24.90 7.11 21.33
C ALA A 232 -25.06 6.21 20.10
N TRP A 233 -24.23 5.17 20.00
CA TRP A 233 -24.29 4.24 18.88
C TRP A 233 -25.52 3.35 18.97
N GLU A 234 -26.16 3.07 17.83
CA GLU A 234 -27.42 2.31 17.77
C GLU A 234 -27.29 0.91 18.38
N GLU A 235 -26.16 0.23 18.15
CA GLU A 235 -25.81 -1.07 18.76
C GLU A 235 -25.83 -1.00 20.29
N GLU A 236 -25.32 0.08 20.86
CA GLU A 236 -25.22 0.28 22.31
C GLU A 236 -26.58 0.69 22.92
N ILE A 237 -27.38 1.46 22.20
CA ILE A 237 -28.76 1.78 22.58
C ILE A 237 -29.57 0.47 22.65
N HIS A 238 -29.49 -0.36 21.61
CA HIS A 238 -30.18 -1.65 21.58
C HIS A 238 -29.71 -2.59 22.70
N ALA A 239 -28.41 -2.63 22.97
CA ALA A 239 -27.85 -3.42 24.07
C ALA A 239 -28.36 -2.95 25.44
N ALA A 240 -28.53 -1.65 25.66
CA ALA A 240 -29.08 -1.10 26.90
C ALA A 240 -30.56 -1.43 27.08
N GLU A 241 -31.38 -1.30 26.03
CA GLU A 241 -32.79 -1.67 26.03
C GLU A 241 -32.97 -3.17 26.31
N THR A 242 -32.12 -4.00 25.69
CA THR A 242 -32.11 -5.46 25.89
C THR A 242 -31.73 -5.85 27.33
N GLU A 243 -30.88 -5.07 27.99
CA GLU A 243 -30.54 -5.26 29.41
C GLU A 243 -31.63 -4.71 30.36
N GLY A 244 -32.70 -4.08 29.84
CA GLY A 244 -33.85 -3.60 30.61
C GLY A 244 -33.82 -2.10 30.95
N THR A 245 -33.00 -1.32 30.26
CA THR A 245 -32.99 0.15 30.39
C THR A 245 -34.16 0.77 29.64
N GLU A 246 -34.96 1.60 30.30
CA GLU A 246 -35.99 2.43 29.65
C GLU A 246 -35.37 3.75 29.15
N ILE A 247 -35.84 4.25 28.00
CA ILE A 247 -35.39 5.54 27.47
C ILE A 247 -36.60 6.45 27.26
N THR A 248 -36.66 7.54 28.04
CA THR A 248 -37.67 8.58 27.92
C THR A 248 -37.15 9.69 27.01
N TYR A 249 -37.58 9.67 25.76
CA TYR A 249 -37.31 10.74 24.79
C TYR A 249 -38.13 12.00 25.05
N LEU A 250 -37.68 13.11 24.46
CA LEU A 250 -38.36 14.41 24.51
C LEU A 250 -38.67 14.84 25.95
N ALA A 251 -37.71 14.68 26.85
CA ALA A 251 -37.84 15.07 28.26
C ALA A 251 -36.55 15.71 28.77
N ALA A 252 -36.69 16.72 29.63
CA ALA A 252 -35.55 17.36 30.29
C ALA A 252 -35.86 17.61 31.78
N PRO A 253 -34.85 17.52 32.66
CA PRO A 253 -35.02 17.79 34.08
C PRO A 253 -35.26 19.30 34.31
N GLN A 254 -36.11 19.62 35.29
CA GLN A 254 -36.37 20.97 35.77
C GLN A 254 -35.94 21.15 37.23
N GLU A 255 -36.23 20.16 38.08
CA GLU A 255 -35.97 20.22 39.52
C GLU A 255 -35.80 18.80 40.08
N ILE A 256 -34.86 18.64 41.00
CA ILE A 256 -34.65 17.39 41.74
C ILE A 256 -35.43 17.47 43.04
N LEU A 257 -36.43 16.60 43.18
CA LEU A 257 -37.30 16.57 44.35
C LEU A 257 -36.59 15.87 45.50
N THR A 258 -36.53 16.54 46.65
CA THR A 258 -35.79 16.05 47.81
C THR A 258 -36.65 15.95 49.07
N SER A 259 -36.34 14.97 49.91
CA SER A 259 -36.88 14.81 51.26
C SER A 259 -35.72 14.51 52.21
N ASP A 260 -35.60 15.26 53.31
CA ASP A 260 -34.47 15.19 54.26
C ASP A 260 -33.08 15.25 53.58
N GLY A 261 -32.95 16.04 52.51
CA GLY A 261 -31.71 16.21 51.75
C GLY A 261 -31.33 15.03 50.85
N LYS A 262 -32.21 14.03 50.69
CA LYS A 262 -32.06 12.89 49.78
C LYS A 262 -32.98 13.02 48.57
N VAL A 263 -32.56 12.47 47.44
CA VAL A 263 -33.38 12.37 46.22
C VAL A 263 -34.57 11.44 46.48
N VAL A 264 -35.77 11.90 46.13
CA VAL A 264 -37.02 11.10 46.15
C VAL A 264 -37.80 11.17 44.83
N GLY A 265 -37.42 12.07 43.93
CA GLY A 265 -38.04 12.21 42.62
C GLY A 265 -37.33 13.22 41.73
N LEU A 266 -37.77 13.27 40.47
CA LEU A 266 -37.29 14.19 39.44
C LEU A 266 -38.47 14.81 38.73
N ARG A 267 -38.56 16.14 38.74
CA ARG A 267 -39.51 16.89 37.93
C ARG A 267 -38.92 17.09 36.53
N CYS A 268 -39.64 16.63 35.53
CA CYS A 268 -39.29 16.74 34.12
C CYS A 268 -40.30 17.63 33.38
N ILE A 269 -39.88 18.20 32.27
CA ILE A 269 -40.74 18.90 31.30
C ILE A 269 -40.66 18.16 29.95
N ARG A 270 -41.76 18.12 29.19
CA ARG A 270 -41.75 17.59 27.82
C ARG A 270 -41.06 18.57 26.88
N MET A 271 -40.38 18.03 25.87
CA MET A 271 -39.69 18.79 24.83
C MET A 271 -40.34 18.55 23.47
N GLU A 272 -40.20 19.50 22.58
CA GLU A 272 -40.45 19.35 21.14
C GLU A 272 -39.19 19.76 20.34
N LEU A 273 -39.10 19.32 19.08
CA LEU A 273 -37.95 19.64 18.23
C LEU A 273 -38.23 20.88 17.39
N GLY A 274 -37.44 21.94 17.63
CA GLY A 274 -37.38 23.13 16.78
C GLY A 274 -36.44 22.96 15.59
N GLU A 275 -35.95 24.07 15.04
CA GLU A 275 -35.01 24.08 13.92
C GLU A 275 -33.65 23.46 14.28
N PRO A 276 -32.92 22.87 13.31
CA PRO A 276 -31.53 22.44 13.48
C PRO A 276 -30.61 23.55 14.01
N ASP A 277 -29.71 23.20 14.92
CA ASP A 277 -28.61 24.05 15.37
C ASP A 277 -27.40 23.97 14.40
N SER A 278 -26.32 24.71 14.71
CA SER A 278 -25.09 24.72 13.92
C SER A 278 -24.35 23.37 13.89
N SER A 279 -24.73 22.41 14.74
CA SER A 279 -24.24 21.03 14.68
C SER A 279 -25.14 20.12 13.82
N GLY A 280 -26.18 20.68 13.17
CA GLY A 280 -27.16 19.94 12.37
C GLY A 280 -28.26 19.26 13.19
N ARG A 281 -28.21 19.33 14.53
CA ARG A 281 -29.17 18.66 15.42
C ARG A 281 -30.33 19.58 15.75
N ARG A 282 -31.56 19.06 15.74
CA ARG A 282 -32.74 19.85 16.09
C ARG A 282 -32.67 20.37 17.54
N ARG A 283 -32.98 21.65 17.73
CA ARG A 283 -32.97 22.30 19.04
C ARG A 283 -34.17 21.81 19.87
N PRO A 284 -33.97 21.33 21.10
CA PRO A 284 -35.08 20.98 21.98
C PRO A 284 -35.72 22.26 22.56
N VAL A 285 -37.03 22.36 22.47
CA VAL A 285 -37.84 23.48 22.99
C VAL A 285 -38.80 22.95 24.06
N PRO A 286 -38.88 23.56 25.26
CA PRO A 286 -39.77 23.10 26.32
C PRO A 286 -41.24 23.36 25.97
N VAL A 287 -42.09 22.36 26.20
CA VAL A 287 -43.55 22.48 26.09
C VAL A 287 -44.08 23.00 27.42
N VAL A 288 -44.43 24.29 27.48
CA VAL A 288 -44.89 24.96 28.71
C VAL A 288 -46.15 24.28 29.28
N GLY A 289 -46.18 23.99 30.59
CA GLY A 289 -47.33 23.36 31.25
C GLY A 289 -47.39 21.83 31.13
N SER A 290 -46.31 21.21 30.64
CA SER A 290 -46.20 19.75 30.47
C SER A 290 -45.38 19.06 31.57
N GLU A 291 -45.18 19.73 32.71
CA GLU A 291 -44.36 19.22 33.79
C GLU A 291 -44.95 17.97 34.43
N TYR A 292 -44.10 17.01 34.75
CA TYR A 292 -44.49 15.76 35.41
C TYR A 292 -43.36 15.24 36.30
N ASP A 293 -43.72 14.53 37.36
CA ASP A 293 -42.78 14.02 38.35
C ASP A 293 -42.55 12.52 38.14
N ILE A 294 -41.29 12.09 38.25
CA ILE A 294 -40.85 10.69 38.19
C ILE A 294 -40.27 10.32 39.54
N GLU A 295 -40.71 9.20 40.12
CA GLU A 295 -40.17 8.70 41.38
C GLU A 295 -38.80 8.03 41.15
N ILE A 296 -37.76 8.54 41.80
CA ILE A 296 -36.37 8.07 41.71
C ILE A 296 -35.69 8.16 43.06
N ASP A 297 -34.70 7.31 43.32
CA ASP A 297 -33.85 7.37 44.52
C ASP A 297 -32.37 7.71 44.20
N GLN A 298 -32.00 7.73 42.92
CA GLN A 298 -30.69 8.16 42.45
C GLN A 298 -30.78 8.89 41.10
N LEU A 299 -29.98 9.94 40.94
CA LEU A 299 -29.83 10.69 39.69
C LEU A 299 -28.37 10.70 39.24
N ILE A 300 -28.12 10.38 37.97
CA ILE A 300 -26.78 10.37 37.40
C ILE A 300 -26.70 11.27 36.15
N PRO A 301 -26.18 12.51 36.25
CA PRO A 301 -25.93 13.35 35.09
C PRO A 301 -24.79 12.81 34.21
N ALA A 302 -25.06 12.66 32.91
CA ALA A 302 -24.13 12.21 31.87
C ALA A 302 -24.25 13.12 30.62
N ILE A 303 -24.19 14.43 30.85
CA ILE A 303 -24.50 15.48 29.85
C ILE A 303 -23.27 16.02 29.10
N GLY A 304 -22.09 15.44 29.32
CA GLY A 304 -20.84 15.82 28.68
C GLY A 304 -19.67 15.83 29.66
N GLN A 305 -18.48 16.11 29.14
CA GLN A 305 -17.23 16.13 29.90
C GLN A 305 -16.41 17.37 29.58
N LYS A 306 -15.55 17.78 30.50
CA LYS A 306 -14.59 18.87 30.33
C LYS A 306 -13.22 18.53 30.94
N PRO A 307 -12.13 19.09 30.40
CA PRO A 307 -10.82 19.02 31.02
C PRO A 307 -10.77 19.65 32.42
N ASP A 308 -9.86 19.16 33.25
CA ASP A 308 -9.50 19.83 34.50
C ASP A 308 -8.25 20.68 34.29
N LEU A 309 -8.45 21.98 34.07
CA LEU A 309 -7.38 22.92 33.70
C LEU A 309 -6.68 23.57 34.89
N THR A 310 -7.13 23.33 36.13
CA THR A 310 -6.63 24.04 37.31
C THR A 310 -5.12 23.92 37.51
N ALA A 311 -4.51 22.80 37.12
CA ALA A 311 -3.05 22.60 37.18
C ALA A 311 -2.26 23.34 36.08
N LEU A 312 -2.94 23.86 35.05
CA LEU A 312 -2.36 24.52 33.88
C LEU A 312 -2.55 26.04 33.91
N GLU A 313 -3.49 26.57 34.70
CA GLU A 313 -3.90 27.98 34.71
C GLU A 313 -2.74 28.98 34.93
N ASN A 314 -1.70 28.58 35.66
CA ASN A 314 -0.58 29.45 36.01
C ASN A 314 0.67 29.23 35.14
N ILE A 315 0.55 28.52 34.01
CA ILE A 315 1.68 28.18 33.16
C ILE A 315 1.77 29.16 31.99
N THR A 316 2.83 29.98 31.97
CA THR A 316 3.09 30.94 30.89
C THR A 316 3.15 30.24 29.52
N GLY A 317 2.36 30.73 28.55
CA GLY A 317 2.33 30.21 27.18
C GLY A 317 1.47 28.95 26.98
N VAL A 318 0.61 28.61 27.95
CA VAL A 318 -0.46 27.63 27.78
C VAL A 318 -1.78 28.38 27.88
N ASP A 319 -2.33 28.77 26.73
CA ASP A 319 -3.57 29.53 26.64
C ASP A 319 -4.78 28.59 26.53
N PHE A 320 -5.96 29.08 26.89
CA PHE A 320 -7.21 28.31 26.87
C PHE A 320 -8.27 28.95 25.99
N SER A 321 -8.95 28.10 25.22
CA SER A 321 -10.05 28.51 24.38
C SER A 321 -11.28 28.89 25.21
N LYS A 322 -12.22 29.60 24.60
CA LYS A 322 -13.55 29.89 25.19
C LYS A 322 -14.35 28.64 25.60
N TRP A 323 -13.94 27.46 25.13
CA TRP A 323 -14.58 26.18 25.42
C TRP A 323 -13.94 25.41 26.58
N GLY A 324 -12.92 25.98 27.22
CA GLY A 324 -12.21 25.33 28.32
C GLY A 324 -11.32 24.17 27.84
N THR A 325 -10.64 24.37 26.72
CA THR A 325 -9.63 23.45 26.17
C THR A 325 -8.31 24.20 25.95
N VAL A 326 -7.19 23.49 25.89
CA VAL A 326 -5.87 24.09 25.63
C VAL A 326 -5.77 24.51 24.17
N GLU A 327 -5.30 25.74 23.91
CA GLU A 327 -5.04 26.23 22.56
C GLU A 327 -3.68 25.70 22.05
N THR A 328 -3.72 25.14 20.84
CA THR A 328 -2.54 24.65 20.13
C THR A 328 -2.64 25.01 18.66
N ASP A 329 -1.51 25.01 17.98
CA ASP A 329 -1.51 24.94 16.52
C ASP A 329 -2.14 23.62 16.04
N SER A 330 -2.99 23.68 15.00
CA SER A 330 -3.79 22.55 14.54
C SER A 330 -3.00 21.47 13.79
N VAL A 331 -1.80 21.80 13.29
CA VAL A 331 -0.94 20.87 12.55
C VAL A 331 0.15 20.32 13.47
N THR A 332 0.78 21.21 14.22
CA THR A 332 1.98 20.91 15.01
C THR A 332 1.67 20.59 16.47
N TYR A 333 0.47 20.88 16.98
CA TYR A 333 0.07 20.62 18.37
C TYR A 333 0.91 21.35 19.43
N VAL A 334 1.74 22.32 19.02
CA VAL A 334 2.55 23.14 19.94
C VAL A 334 1.65 24.17 20.62
N THR A 335 1.90 24.45 21.90
CA THR A 335 1.27 25.57 22.62
C THR A 335 2.06 26.87 22.38
N GLY A 336 1.63 27.99 22.98
CA GLY A 336 2.42 29.23 22.99
C GLY A 336 3.75 29.12 23.74
N ARG A 337 4.01 28.02 24.46
CA ARG A 337 5.22 27.77 25.24
C ARG A 337 6.15 26.83 24.45
N PRO A 338 7.38 27.27 24.10
CA PRO A 338 8.33 26.42 23.38
C PRO A 338 8.61 25.10 24.10
N GLY A 339 8.59 24.00 23.33
CA GLY A 339 8.83 22.65 23.84
C GLY A 339 7.63 22.02 24.58
N VAL A 340 6.49 22.71 24.67
CA VAL A 340 5.25 22.20 25.26
C VAL A 340 4.20 21.98 24.18
N PHE A 341 3.62 20.79 24.18
CA PHE A 341 2.62 20.34 23.22
C PHE A 341 1.38 19.85 23.96
N ALA A 342 0.21 19.88 23.33
CA ALA A 342 -1.01 19.33 23.93
C ALA A 342 -1.89 18.66 22.86
N GLY A 343 -2.62 17.60 23.23
CA GLY A 343 -3.48 16.90 22.28
C GLY A 343 -4.42 15.87 22.91
N GLY A 344 -5.35 15.38 22.11
CA GLY A 344 -6.50 14.60 22.58
C GLY A 344 -7.56 15.48 23.22
N ASP A 345 -8.38 14.91 24.11
CA ASP A 345 -9.57 15.59 24.64
C ASP A 345 -9.29 16.89 25.42
N VAL A 346 -8.06 17.10 25.90
CA VAL A 346 -7.66 18.38 26.51
C VAL A 346 -7.62 19.53 25.51
N GLN A 347 -7.42 19.23 24.22
CA GLN A 347 -7.29 20.19 23.12
C GLN A 347 -8.59 20.28 22.30
N THR A 348 -9.17 19.14 21.89
CA THR A 348 -10.42 19.11 21.10
C THR A 348 -11.70 19.20 21.93
N GLY A 349 -11.63 18.90 23.22
CA GLY A 349 -12.79 18.45 23.99
C GLY A 349 -13.08 16.97 23.75
N PRO A 350 -14.08 16.39 24.44
CA PRO A 350 -14.36 14.95 24.42
C PRO A 350 -14.61 14.42 23.00
N TRP A 351 -13.82 13.43 22.59
CA TRP A 351 -13.91 12.83 21.27
C TRP A 351 -13.80 11.30 21.33
N VAL A 352 -13.68 10.65 20.17
CA VAL A 352 -13.49 9.20 20.07
C VAL A 352 -12.01 8.83 20.23
N ALA A 353 -11.74 7.66 20.84
CA ALA A 353 -10.38 7.22 21.19
C ALA A 353 -9.39 7.24 20.01
N ILE A 354 -9.85 6.92 18.80
CA ILE A 354 -9.02 6.96 17.59
C ILE A 354 -8.51 8.37 17.27
N GLY A 355 -9.30 9.42 17.53
CA GLY A 355 -8.83 10.80 17.31
C GLY A 355 -7.79 11.22 18.34
N ALA A 356 -7.92 10.77 19.59
CA ALA A 356 -6.88 10.98 20.60
C ALA A 356 -5.58 10.23 20.24
N ILE A 357 -5.65 9.00 19.72
CA ILE A 357 -4.48 8.26 19.22
C ILE A 357 -3.82 9.01 18.06
N ALA A 358 -4.60 9.53 17.11
CA ALA A 358 -4.09 10.35 16.01
C ALA A 358 -3.39 11.61 16.52
N ALA A 359 -3.99 12.34 17.46
CA ALA A 359 -3.37 13.52 18.06
C ALA A 359 -2.03 13.19 18.76
N GLY A 360 -1.93 12.05 19.43
CA GLY A 360 -0.68 11.59 20.04
C GLY A 360 0.41 11.26 19.00
N ARG A 361 0.03 10.62 17.89
CA ARG A 361 0.93 10.33 16.75
C ARG A 361 1.47 11.62 16.13
N GLU A 362 0.57 12.55 15.83
CA GLU A 362 0.96 13.82 15.22
C GLU A 362 1.81 14.68 16.17
N ALA A 363 1.47 14.73 17.46
CA ALA A 363 2.30 15.42 18.44
C ALA A 363 3.69 14.80 18.58
N ALA A 364 3.81 13.47 18.53
CA ALA A 364 5.11 12.79 18.55
C ALA A 364 6.00 13.20 17.38
N GLU A 365 5.45 13.28 16.16
CA GLU A 365 6.20 13.75 14.98
C GLU A 365 6.64 15.22 15.15
N SER A 366 5.78 16.09 15.68
CA SER A 366 6.16 17.48 15.99
C SER A 366 7.29 17.55 17.01
N ILE A 367 7.23 16.74 18.07
CA ILE A 367 8.26 16.70 19.10
C ILE A 367 9.59 16.24 18.51
N ILE A 368 9.61 15.22 17.65
CA ILE A 368 10.83 14.78 16.97
C ILE A 368 11.42 15.90 16.11
N ARG A 369 10.59 16.59 15.33
CA ARG A 369 11.05 17.70 14.48
C ARG A 369 11.56 18.88 15.31
N TYR A 370 10.90 19.18 16.42
CA TYR A 370 11.34 20.18 17.38
C TYR A 370 12.72 19.84 17.96
N LEU A 371 12.94 18.58 18.36
CA LEU A 371 14.25 18.12 18.86
C LEU A 371 15.33 18.16 17.77
N ASP A 372 14.95 17.92 16.52
CA ASP A 372 15.85 17.98 15.36
C ASP A 372 16.10 19.41 14.83
N GLY A 373 15.41 20.44 15.36
CA GLY A 373 15.47 21.81 14.85
C GLY A 373 14.88 22.00 13.45
N LYS A 374 13.99 21.10 13.03
CA LYS A 374 13.29 21.15 11.72
C LYS A 374 11.97 21.91 11.83
N ASP A 375 11.45 22.33 10.68
CA ASP A 375 10.09 22.87 10.62
C ASP A 375 9.07 21.78 10.98
N MET A 376 8.26 22.07 12.00
CA MET A 376 7.25 21.15 12.52
C MET A 376 6.05 20.99 11.57
N ALA A 377 5.78 21.95 10.68
CA ALA A 377 4.63 21.97 9.78
C ALA A 377 4.94 21.44 8.38
N GLU A 378 6.21 21.44 7.97
CA GLU A 378 6.63 21.08 6.60
C GLU A 378 6.12 19.69 6.16
N GLY A 379 5.34 19.66 5.07
CA GLY A 379 4.83 18.40 4.49
C GLY A 379 3.79 17.67 5.35
N ARG A 380 3.15 18.37 6.30
CA ARG A 380 2.12 17.80 7.21
C ARG A 380 0.73 18.38 7.01
N GLU A 381 0.52 19.06 5.88
CA GLU A 381 -0.83 19.41 5.44
C GLU A 381 -1.62 18.13 5.15
N ALA A 382 -2.90 18.11 5.54
CA ALA A 382 -3.75 16.96 5.28
C ALA A 382 -3.87 16.75 3.76
N ILE A 383 -3.29 15.66 3.25
CA ILE A 383 -3.46 15.26 1.85
C ILE A 383 -4.90 14.80 1.69
N VAL A 384 -5.79 15.72 1.32
CA VAL A 384 -7.15 15.39 0.92
C VAL A 384 -7.09 14.93 -0.52
N ASN A 385 -7.24 13.62 -0.75
CA ASN A 385 -7.49 13.13 -2.10
C ASN A 385 -8.91 13.52 -2.49
N GLU A 386 -9.06 14.66 -3.16
CA GLU A 386 -10.38 15.19 -3.53
C GLU A 386 -11.11 14.31 -4.55
N ASN A 387 -10.40 13.47 -5.31
CA ASN A 387 -10.97 12.58 -6.32
C ASN A 387 -10.28 11.20 -6.31
N PRO A 388 -10.54 10.35 -5.30
CA PRO A 388 -9.94 9.03 -5.24
C PRO A 388 -10.41 8.17 -6.42
N VAL A 389 -9.45 7.68 -7.21
CA VAL A 389 -9.73 6.80 -8.35
C VAL A 389 -9.81 5.37 -7.83
N TYR A 390 -10.99 4.78 -7.89
CA TYR A 390 -11.23 3.40 -7.49
C TYR A 390 -11.44 2.49 -8.70
N ARG A 391 -11.23 1.19 -8.51
CA ARG A 391 -11.67 0.18 -9.49
C ARG A 391 -13.20 0.24 -9.63
N PRO A 392 -13.73 0.10 -10.85
CA PRO A 392 -15.17 0.00 -11.04
C PRO A 392 -15.69 -1.27 -10.35
N ILE A 393 -16.87 -1.19 -9.74
CA ILE A 393 -17.54 -2.37 -9.18
C ILE A 393 -18.14 -3.15 -10.36
N PRO A 394 -17.82 -4.45 -10.54
CA PRO A 394 -18.35 -5.25 -11.63
C PRO A 394 -19.89 -5.27 -11.65
N LYS A 395 -20.48 -5.20 -12.85
CA LYS A 395 -21.92 -5.37 -13.02
C LYS A 395 -22.29 -6.82 -12.68
N GLY A 396 -23.06 -7.01 -11.61
CA GLY A 396 -23.48 -8.34 -11.14
C GLY A 396 -22.71 -8.86 -9.92
N GLU A 397 -21.94 -8.01 -9.22
CA GLU A 397 -21.29 -8.37 -7.95
C GLU A 397 -22.28 -9.04 -6.96
N PRO A 398 -21.99 -10.25 -6.45
CA PRO A 398 -22.91 -10.99 -5.61
C PRO A 398 -23.12 -10.34 -4.24
N LYS A 399 -24.38 -10.16 -3.86
CA LYS A 399 -24.76 -9.71 -2.52
C LYS A 399 -24.50 -10.83 -1.49
N LYS A 400 -23.84 -10.48 -0.40
CA LYS A 400 -23.53 -11.37 0.72
C LYS A 400 -23.88 -10.67 2.03
N SER A 401 -24.65 -11.35 2.88
CA SER A 401 -24.98 -10.85 4.22
C SER A 401 -23.72 -10.62 5.05
N ARG A 402 -23.70 -9.54 5.82
CA ARG A 402 -22.68 -9.26 6.82
C ARG A 402 -22.76 -10.30 7.94
N ILE A 403 -21.61 -10.76 8.43
CA ILE A 403 -21.57 -11.66 9.58
C ILE A 403 -21.93 -10.87 10.85
N GLU A 404 -22.94 -11.34 11.59
CA GLU A 404 -23.35 -10.74 12.85
C GLU A 404 -22.34 -11.03 13.97
N MET A 405 -22.07 -10.06 14.84
CA MET A 405 -21.18 -10.24 15.98
C MET A 405 -21.82 -11.20 16.98
N PRO A 406 -21.17 -12.32 17.33
CA PRO A 406 -21.68 -13.18 18.39
C PRO A 406 -21.69 -12.44 19.73
N GLU A 407 -22.82 -12.50 20.44
CA GLU A 407 -22.98 -11.82 21.73
C GLU A 407 -23.33 -12.78 22.88
N LEU A 408 -22.95 -12.40 24.09
CA LEU A 408 -23.40 -13.05 25.31
C LEU A 408 -24.91 -12.83 25.50
N ALA A 409 -25.67 -13.90 25.73
CA ALA A 409 -27.11 -13.83 25.98
C ALA A 409 -27.47 -12.88 27.15
N ALA A 410 -28.57 -12.13 27.02
CA ALA A 410 -28.97 -11.07 27.96
C ALA A 410 -29.08 -11.55 29.41
N GLU A 411 -29.61 -12.76 29.63
CA GLU A 411 -29.81 -13.36 30.95
C GLU A 411 -28.48 -13.64 31.67
N LYS A 412 -27.38 -13.77 30.91
CA LYS A 412 -26.02 -13.99 31.44
C LYS A 412 -25.25 -12.69 31.67
N ARG A 413 -25.79 -11.54 31.25
CA ARG A 413 -25.15 -10.21 31.42
C ARG A 413 -25.34 -9.65 32.84
N SER A 414 -26.41 -10.05 33.54
CA SER A 414 -26.75 -9.51 34.86
C SER A 414 -25.75 -9.93 35.95
N GLY A 415 -25.50 -9.02 36.91
CA GLY A 415 -24.68 -9.27 38.09
C GLY A 415 -23.17 -9.46 37.81
N ASN A 416 -22.69 -9.19 36.60
CA ASN A 416 -21.29 -9.31 36.24
C ASN A 416 -20.90 -8.35 35.10
N PHE A 417 -19.60 -8.20 34.87
CA PHE A 417 -19.03 -7.36 33.80
C PHE A 417 -18.32 -8.18 32.72
N LYS A 418 -18.78 -9.42 32.46
CA LYS A 418 -18.24 -10.21 31.34
C LYS A 418 -18.49 -9.49 30.02
N GLU A 419 -17.51 -9.61 29.14
CA GLU A 419 -17.54 -9.05 27.79
C GLU A 419 -18.80 -9.52 27.05
N VAL A 420 -19.48 -8.59 26.37
CA VAL A 420 -20.73 -8.88 25.66
C VAL A 420 -20.46 -9.38 24.25
N GLU A 421 -19.71 -8.65 23.45
CA GLU A 421 -19.29 -9.11 22.13
C GLU A 421 -18.20 -10.18 22.27
N LEU A 422 -18.40 -11.35 21.68
CA LEU A 422 -17.51 -12.51 21.83
C LEU A 422 -16.43 -12.60 20.74
N GLY A 423 -16.51 -11.76 19.70
CA GLY A 423 -15.59 -11.77 18.57
C GLY A 423 -15.93 -12.81 17.51
N TYR A 424 -15.29 -12.70 16.34
CA TYR A 424 -15.40 -13.71 15.29
C TYR A 424 -14.47 -14.89 15.56
N ASN A 425 -14.86 -16.07 15.09
CA ASN A 425 -13.90 -17.15 14.85
C ASN A 425 -13.18 -16.92 13.52
N GLU A 426 -12.19 -17.77 13.21
CA GLU A 426 -11.37 -17.64 12.00
C GLU A 426 -12.16 -17.87 10.69
N GLU A 427 -13.15 -18.75 10.70
CA GLU A 427 -13.98 -19.06 9.54
C GLU A 427 -14.88 -17.86 9.21
N ASP A 428 -15.60 -17.35 10.20
CA ASP A 428 -16.47 -16.18 10.11
C ASP A 428 -15.68 -14.93 9.68
N GLY A 429 -14.49 -14.74 10.26
CA GLY A 429 -13.59 -13.65 9.89
C GLY A 429 -13.10 -13.75 8.45
N THR A 430 -12.75 -14.95 7.99
CA THR A 430 -12.32 -15.18 6.60
C THR A 430 -13.47 -14.94 5.63
N ALA A 431 -14.68 -15.39 5.97
CA ALA A 431 -15.88 -15.14 5.17
C ALA A 431 -16.20 -13.64 5.07
N GLU A 432 -16.13 -12.92 6.20
CA GLU A 432 -16.36 -11.48 6.25
C GLU A 432 -15.27 -10.69 5.52
N ALA A 433 -13.99 -11.05 5.67
CA ALA A 433 -12.90 -10.45 4.89
C ALA A 433 -13.04 -10.72 3.37
N GLY A 434 -13.54 -11.89 2.99
CA GLY A 434 -13.88 -12.27 1.62
C GLY A 434 -15.07 -11.51 1.02
N ARG A 435 -15.70 -10.61 1.78
CA ARG A 435 -16.64 -9.61 1.26
C ARG A 435 -15.92 -8.35 0.75
N CYS A 436 -14.62 -8.16 0.97
CA CYS A 436 -13.93 -7.00 0.43
C CYS A 436 -14.01 -6.96 -1.12
N LEU A 437 -14.44 -5.82 -1.69
CA LEU A 437 -14.50 -5.61 -3.14
C LEU A 437 -13.13 -5.41 -3.79
N ASN A 438 -12.07 -5.26 -3.00
CA ASN A 438 -10.73 -4.89 -3.46
C ASN A 438 -10.77 -3.66 -4.40
N CYS A 439 -11.57 -2.65 -4.03
CA CYS A 439 -11.88 -1.51 -4.89
C CYS A 439 -10.74 -0.48 -4.99
N GLY A 440 -9.71 -0.58 -4.15
CA GLY A 440 -8.50 0.23 -4.26
C GLY A 440 -7.54 -0.33 -5.31
N TYR A 441 -6.88 0.54 -6.10
CA TYR A 441 -5.77 0.10 -6.96
C TYR A 441 -4.54 -0.27 -6.14
N CYS A 442 -4.27 0.50 -5.09
CA CYS A 442 -3.24 0.29 -4.10
C CYS A 442 -3.87 0.38 -2.71
N CYS A 443 -3.47 -0.48 -1.78
CA CYS A 443 -3.84 -0.43 -0.37
C CYS A 443 -2.69 0.07 0.52
N GLU A 444 -1.66 0.66 -0.09
CA GLU A 444 -0.46 1.18 0.56
C GLU A 444 0.24 0.18 1.49
N CYS A 445 0.12 -1.12 1.20
CA CYS A 445 0.83 -2.17 1.93
C CYS A 445 2.36 -2.16 1.73
N ASN A 446 2.86 -1.28 0.84
CA ASN A 446 4.28 -1.10 0.48
C ASN A 446 5.04 -2.36 0.04
N GLN A 447 4.33 -3.47 -0.20
CA GLN A 447 4.94 -4.72 -0.68
C GLN A 447 5.60 -4.53 -2.06
N CYS A 448 5.08 -3.63 -2.89
CA CYS A 448 5.72 -3.24 -4.15
C CYS A 448 7.05 -2.52 -3.95
N VAL A 449 7.19 -1.73 -2.88
CA VAL A 449 8.44 -1.04 -2.50
C VAL A 449 9.45 -2.09 -2.02
N ASP A 450 9.04 -2.96 -1.09
CA ASP A 450 9.89 -4.04 -0.57
C ASP A 450 10.36 -5.02 -1.67
N ALA A 451 9.48 -5.32 -2.63
CA ALA A 451 9.81 -6.18 -3.78
C ALA A 451 10.69 -5.48 -4.82
N CYS A 452 10.71 -4.14 -4.86
CA CYS A 452 11.49 -3.38 -5.82
C CYS A 452 12.94 -3.28 -5.38
N LEU A 453 13.75 -4.29 -5.73
CA LEU A 453 15.19 -4.33 -5.41
C LEU A 453 15.97 -3.11 -5.95
N ALA A 454 15.48 -2.50 -7.04
CA ALA A 454 16.07 -1.30 -7.63
C ALA A 454 15.74 -0.01 -6.83
N GLY A 455 14.84 -0.06 -5.85
CA GLY A 455 14.37 1.12 -5.12
C GLY A 455 13.62 2.14 -6.00
N ALA A 456 13.09 1.70 -7.13
CA ALA A 456 12.45 2.57 -8.12
C ALA A 456 10.99 2.91 -7.78
N VAL A 457 10.34 2.09 -6.94
CA VAL A 457 8.98 2.35 -6.45
C VAL A 457 9.09 3.17 -5.17
N ASP A 458 8.71 4.44 -5.25
CA ASP A 458 8.72 5.37 -4.12
C ASP A 458 7.37 6.07 -4.02
N HIS A 459 6.57 5.68 -3.02
CA HIS A 459 5.24 6.25 -2.77
C HIS A 459 5.30 7.69 -2.23
N SER A 460 6.47 8.18 -1.82
CA SER A 460 6.66 9.56 -1.36
C SER A 460 6.94 10.55 -2.50
N GLN A 461 7.16 10.06 -3.73
CA GLN A 461 7.41 10.94 -4.87
C GLN A 461 6.22 11.83 -5.18
N THR A 462 6.49 13.13 -5.27
CA THR A 462 5.53 14.13 -5.69
C THR A 462 5.86 14.66 -7.08
N VAL A 463 4.87 15.26 -7.73
CA VAL A 463 5.09 15.92 -9.03
C VAL A 463 6.04 17.10 -8.80
N VAL A 464 7.13 17.14 -9.58
CA VAL A 464 8.09 18.24 -9.57
C VAL A 464 8.10 18.91 -10.92
N GLU A 465 7.87 20.22 -10.93
CA GLU A 465 8.08 21.05 -12.11
C GLU A 465 9.55 21.46 -12.20
N LYS A 466 10.19 21.19 -13.34
CA LYS A 466 11.56 21.59 -13.61
C LYS A 466 11.62 22.41 -14.90
N GLN A 467 12.26 23.57 -14.83
CA GLN A 467 12.64 24.32 -16.02
C GLN A 467 14.05 23.87 -16.44
N ILE A 468 14.19 23.44 -17.69
CA ILE A 468 15.45 22.96 -18.26
C ILE A 468 15.71 23.75 -19.54
N GLU A 469 16.89 24.33 -19.64
CA GLU A 469 17.35 24.98 -20.86
C GLU A 469 17.86 23.92 -21.83
N ILE A 470 17.23 23.82 -23.00
CA ILE A 470 17.56 22.83 -24.02
C ILE A 470 17.63 23.51 -25.39
N GLY A 471 18.56 23.06 -26.23
CA GLY A 471 18.70 23.56 -27.60
C GLY A 471 17.99 22.70 -28.64
N SER A 472 17.67 21.44 -28.32
CA SER A 472 16.91 20.55 -29.20
C SER A 472 16.15 19.50 -28.38
N VAL A 473 15.10 18.94 -28.98
CA VAL A 473 14.29 17.86 -28.42
C VAL A 473 14.32 16.68 -29.38
N ILE A 474 14.58 15.47 -28.88
CA ILE A 474 14.42 14.23 -29.64
C ILE A 474 13.29 13.43 -28.99
N LEU A 475 12.22 13.20 -29.73
CA LEU A 475 11.08 12.40 -29.31
C LEU A 475 11.34 10.93 -29.63
N CYS A 476 11.50 10.15 -28.56
CA CYS A 476 11.73 8.71 -28.60
C CYS A 476 10.52 7.95 -28.01
N ALA A 477 9.32 8.51 -28.12
CA ALA A 477 8.13 7.88 -27.56
C ALA A 477 7.95 6.47 -28.16
N GLY A 478 7.69 5.50 -27.29
CA GLY A 478 7.45 4.11 -27.68
C GLY A 478 6.10 3.95 -28.39
N THR A 479 5.64 2.71 -28.44
CA THR A 479 4.30 2.35 -28.90
C THR A 479 3.63 1.51 -27.84
N ASP A 480 2.31 1.62 -27.76
CA ASP A 480 1.46 0.63 -27.13
C ASP A 480 1.17 -0.50 -28.10
N THR A 481 0.60 -1.59 -27.59
CA THR A 481 0.00 -2.62 -28.43
C THR A 481 -1.50 -2.44 -28.49
N PHE A 482 -2.08 -2.76 -29.64
CA PHE A 482 -3.52 -2.83 -29.79
C PHE A 482 -4.13 -3.76 -28.73
N ASP A 483 -5.17 -3.29 -28.05
CA ASP A 483 -5.89 -4.06 -27.04
C ASP A 483 -7.01 -4.92 -27.68
N PRO A 484 -6.82 -6.26 -27.75
CA PRO A 484 -7.80 -7.16 -28.34
C PRO A 484 -9.05 -7.37 -27.46
N SER A 485 -9.12 -6.80 -26.25
CA SER A 485 -10.30 -6.84 -25.39
C SER A 485 -11.55 -6.26 -26.08
N THR A 486 -11.35 -5.34 -27.01
CA THR A 486 -12.41 -4.74 -27.84
C THR A 486 -13.02 -5.72 -28.85
N LEU A 487 -12.33 -6.83 -29.12
CA LEU A 487 -12.72 -7.89 -30.06
C LEU A 487 -13.03 -9.21 -29.35
N ASP A 488 -13.36 -9.16 -28.06
CA ASP A 488 -13.57 -10.36 -27.24
C ASP A 488 -14.70 -11.25 -27.76
N GLU A 489 -15.70 -10.68 -28.44
CA GLU A 489 -16.78 -11.44 -29.08
C GLU A 489 -16.29 -12.38 -30.20
N PHE A 490 -15.11 -12.13 -30.77
CA PHE A 490 -14.53 -12.93 -31.84
C PHE A 490 -13.36 -13.79 -31.36
N TYR A 491 -12.51 -13.25 -30.50
CA TYR A 491 -11.26 -13.90 -30.10
C TYR A 491 -11.26 -14.47 -28.68
N HIS A 492 -12.23 -14.10 -27.84
CA HIS A 492 -12.31 -14.57 -26.45
C HIS A 492 -11.04 -14.33 -25.63
N TYR A 493 -10.34 -13.22 -25.88
CA TYR A 493 -9.10 -12.86 -25.20
C TYR A 493 -9.29 -12.63 -23.69
N ASN A 494 -10.34 -11.90 -23.29
CA ASN A 494 -10.64 -11.67 -21.87
C ASN A 494 -11.27 -12.89 -21.19
N THR A 495 -11.94 -13.73 -21.97
CA THR A 495 -12.79 -14.80 -21.47
C THR A 495 -12.11 -16.17 -21.47
N ASN A 496 -10.99 -16.33 -22.18
CA ASN A 496 -10.23 -17.57 -22.22
C ASN A 496 -8.72 -17.34 -21.95
N PRO A 497 -8.14 -17.92 -20.88
CA PRO A 497 -6.75 -17.69 -20.49
C PRO A 497 -5.70 -18.29 -21.46
N ASP A 498 -6.10 -19.19 -22.36
CA ASP A 498 -5.19 -19.79 -23.34
C ASP A 498 -5.16 -19.03 -24.69
N VAL A 499 -5.87 -17.90 -24.77
CA VAL A 499 -5.74 -16.91 -25.84
C VAL A 499 -4.86 -15.77 -25.33
N LEU A 500 -3.68 -15.62 -25.93
CA LEU A 500 -2.63 -14.72 -25.45
C LEU A 500 -2.27 -13.70 -26.52
N THR A 501 -1.81 -12.52 -26.14
CA THR A 501 -1.10 -11.63 -27.05
C THR A 501 0.33 -12.10 -27.28
N SER A 502 0.94 -11.65 -28.38
CA SER A 502 2.37 -11.89 -28.64
C SER A 502 3.26 -11.42 -27.48
N LEU A 503 2.97 -10.28 -26.85
CA LEU A 503 3.77 -9.80 -25.70
C LEU A 503 3.65 -10.70 -24.46
N GLU A 504 2.46 -11.22 -24.17
CA GLU A 504 2.27 -12.16 -23.05
C GLU A 504 2.97 -13.49 -23.34
N PHE A 505 2.89 -13.97 -24.57
CA PHE A 505 3.59 -15.17 -24.98
C PHE A 505 5.12 -15.00 -24.90
N GLU A 506 5.66 -13.85 -25.28
CA GLU A 506 7.06 -13.48 -25.07
C GLU A 506 7.47 -13.49 -23.59
N ARG A 507 6.57 -13.05 -22.70
CA ARG A 507 6.80 -13.14 -21.25
C ARG A 507 6.85 -14.60 -20.79
N ILE A 508 6.03 -15.49 -21.32
CA ILE A 508 6.10 -16.94 -21.02
C ILE A 508 7.43 -17.54 -21.50
N LEU A 509 7.90 -17.16 -22.68
CA LEU A 509 9.17 -17.66 -23.22
C LEU A 509 10.41 -17.07 -22.51
N SER A 510 10.27 -15.95 -21.80
CA SER A 510 11.41 -15.28 -21.15
C SER A 510 11.86 -15.97 -19.86
N ALA A 511 13.17 -16.09 -19.66
CA ALA A 511 13.78 -16.59 -18.42
C ALA A 511 13.48 -15.69 -17.20
N SER A 512 13.22 -14.39 -17.41
CA SER A 512 12.75 -13.44 -16.38
C SER A 512 11.22 -13.31 -16.36
N GLY A 513 10.55 -14.20 -17.08
CA GLY A 513 9.10 -14.32 -17.16
C GLY A 513 8.47 -15.04 -15.98
N PRO A 514 7.14 -15.01 -15.86
CA PRO A 514 6.41 -15.68 -14.78
C PRO A 514 6.62 -17.20 -14.75
N THR A 515 6.98 -17.79 -15.88
CA THR A 515 7.20 -19.24 -16.03
C THR A 515 8.68 -19.60 -16.14
N MET A 516 9.59 -18.63 -15.96
CA MET A 516 11.06 -18.81 -16.11
C MET A 516 11.46 -19.41 -17.47
N GLY A 517 10.67 -19.16 -18.51
CA GLY A 517 10.87 -19.70 -19.84
C GLY A 517 10.22 -21.07 -20.07
N HIS A 518 9.56 -21.68 -19.09
CA HIS A 518 8.85 -22.93 -19.34
C HIS A 518 7.56 -22.67 -20.12
N LEU A 519 7.39 -23.38 -21.24
CA LEU A 519 6.20 -23.27 -22.10
C LEU A 519 5.02 -23.99 -21.46
N VAL A 520 4.02 -23.25 -21.02
CA VAL A 520 2.85 -23.79 -20.30
C VAL A 520 1.56 -23.09 -20.73
N ARG A 521 0.43 -23.78 -20.60
CA ARG A 521 -0.94 -23.23 -20.64
C ARG A 521 -1.24 -22.45 -19.38
N MET A 522 -1.92 -21.32 -19.51
CA MET A 522 -2.26 -20.49 -18.36
C MET A 522 -3.47 -21.03 -17.60
N SER A 523 -4.32 -21.82 -18.27
CA SER A 523 -5.46 -22.49 -17.65
C SER A 523 -5.06 -23.60 -16.67
N ASP A 524 -4.10 -24.46 -17.04
CA ASP A 524 -3.81 -25.69 -16.31
C ASP A 524 -2.31 -26.00 -16.10
N HIS A 525 -1.43 -25.09 -16.51
CA HIS A 525 0.03 -25.21 -16.44
C HIS A 525 0.64 -26.44 -17.14
N LYS A 526 -0.10 -27.09 -18.05
CA LYS A 526 0.45 -28.17 -18.88
C LYS A 526 1.19 -27.63 -20.09
N GLU A 527 2.15 -28.40 -20.57
CA GLU A 527 2.87 -28.09 -21.80
C GLU A 527 1.94 -28.24 -23.02
N PRO A 528 1.79 -27.21 -23.86
CA PRO A 528 0.97 -27.29 -25.07
C PRO A 528 1.64 -28.19 -26.11
N LYS A 529 0.84 -28.93 -26.86
CA LYS A 529 1.27 -29.75 -28.01
C LYS A 529 1.01 -29.05 -29.34
N LYS A 530 0.13 -28.05 -29.36
CA LYS A 530 -0.27 -27.37 -30.59
C LYS A 530 -0.66 -25.91 -30.39
N ILE A 531 0.01 -25.00 -31.11
CA ILE A 531 -0.16 -23.54 -30.96
C ILE A 531 -0.41 -22.88 -32.32
N ALA A 532 -1.38 -21.97 -32.37
CA ALA A 532 -1.63 -21.12 -33.54
C ALA A 532 -1.24 -19.66 -33.29
N TRP A 533 -0.68 -19.00 -34.30
CA TRP A 533 -0.50 -17.54 -34.32
C TRP A 533 -1.43 -16.91 -35.34
N LEU A 534 -2.20 -15.91 -34.91
CA LEU A 534 -3.08 -15.14 -35.79
C LEU A 534 -2.43 -13.80 -36.13
N GLN A 535 -2.08 -13.60 -37.39
CA GLN A 535 -1.43 -12.37 -37.86
C GLN A 535 -2.40 -11.20 -38.03
N CYS A 536 -1.83 -9.99 -37.90
CA CYS A 536 -2.52 -8.73 -38.18
C CYS A 536 -3.73 -8.44 -37.26
N VAL A 537 -3.68 -8.85 -35.99
CA VAL A 537 -4.71 -8.46 -35.01
C VAL A 537 -4.50 -7.00 -34.64
N GLY A 538 -5.48 -6.12 -34.91
CA GLY A 538 -5.33 -4.68 -34.67
C GLY A 538 -4.41 -3.94 -35.65
N SER A 539 -4.03 -4.58 -36.77
CA SER A 539 -3.24 -3.98 -37.85
C SER A 539 -3.83 -4.35 -39.21
N ARG A 540 -3.72 -3.45 -40.19
CA ARG A 540 -4.39 -3.60 -41.49
C ARG A 540 -5.89 -3.85 -41.33
N ASP A 541 -6.51 -3.16 -40.38
CA ASP A 541 -7.92 -3.26 -40.05
C ASP A 541 -8.58 -1.88 -40.09
N ASN A 542 -9.14 -1.54 -41.26
CA ASN A 542 -9.90 -0.30 -41.45
C ASN A 542 -11.33 -0.39 -40.91
N ASN A 543 -11.80 -1.57 -40.53
CA ASN A 543 -13.21 -1.79 -40.18
C ASN A 543 -13.42 -1.66 -38.67
N GLN A 544 -12.59 -2.34 -37.87
CA GLN A 544 -12.80 -2.42 -36.42
C GLN A 544 -12.09 -1.31 -35.65
N CYS A 545 -10.82 -1.02 -35.96
CA CYS A 545 -10.03 -0.03 -35.21
C CYS A 545 -9.47 1.12 -36.06
N GLY A 546 -9.63 1.09 -37.38
CA GLY A 546 -9.14 2.14 -38.29
C GLY A 546 -7.63 2.10 -38.55
N ASN A 547 -6.89 1.14 -37.98
CA ASN A 547 -5.46 0.96 -38.19
C ASN A 547 -5.19 0.33 -39.57
N GLY A 548 -5.20 1.15 -40.62
CA GLY A 548 -4.95 0.72 -42.00
C GLY A 548 -3.50 0.38 -42.34
N TYR A 549 -2.58 0.60 -41.41
CA TYR A 549 -1.15 0.40 -41.60
C TYR A 549 -0.69 -1.01 -41.16
N CYS A 550 0.50 -1.38 -41.61
CA CYS A 550 1.19 -2.61 -41.19
C CYS A 550 2.13 -2.29 -40.02
N SER A 551 2.09 -3.11 -38.96
CA SER A 551 3.00 -2.95 -37.82
C SER A 551 4.43 -3.43 -38.07
N SER A 552 4.72 -4.03 -39.23
CA SER A 552 6.05 -4.38 -39.75
C SER A 552 6.87 -5.38 -38.92
N VAL A 553 6.45 -5.70 -37.70
CA VAL A 553 7.20 -6.57 -36.76
C VAL A 553 6.47 -7.87 -36.43
N CYS A 554 5.13 -7.86 -36.43
CA CYS A 554 4.28 -8.98 -36.01
C CYS A 554 4.52 -10.28 -36.82
N CYS A 555 4.87 -10.16 -38.11
CA CYS A 555 5.25 -11.32 -38.92
C CYS A 555 6.52 -12.01 -38.39
N MET A 556 7.54 -11.22 -38.04
CA MET A 556 8.80 -11.79 -37.55
C MET A 556 8.72 -12.22 -36.09
N TYR A 557 7.90 -11.56 -35.26
CA TYR A 557 7.63 -11.97 -33.88
C TYR A 557 7.00 -13.36 -33.85
N ALA A 558 5.92 -13.61 -34.60
CA ALA A 558 5.31 -14.93 -34.63
C ALA A 558 6.26 -16.02 -35.16
N VAL A 559 7.07 -15.73 -36.19
CA VAL A 559 8.05 -16.70 -36.71
C VAL A 559 9.10 -17.01 -35.64
N LYS A 560 9.58 -15.98 -34.92
CA LYS A 560 10.53 -16.14 -33.82
C LYS A 560 9.91 -16.93 -32.67
N GLU A 561 8.75 -16.54 -32.19
CA GLU A 561 8.01 -17.19 -31.11
C GLU A 561 7.73 -18.66 -31.44
N ALA A 562 7.30 -18.99 -32.66
CA ALA A 562 7.04 -20.36 -33.08
C ALA A 562 8.30 -21.24 -33.09
N VAL A 563 9.44 -20.68 -33.52
CA VAL A 563 10.74 -21.41 -33.50
C VAL A 563 11.22 -21.60 -32.07
N VAL A 564 11.20 -20.54 -31.25
CA VAL A 564 11.62 -20.60 -29.84
C VAL A 564 10.72 -21.54 -29.03
N ALA A 565 9.40 -21.51 -29.22
CA ALA A 565 8.49 -22.42 -28.57
C ALA A 565 8.81 -23.89 -28.91
N LYS A 566 9.14 -24.20 -30.17
CA LYS A 566 9.58 -25.54 -30.59
C LYS A 566 10.91 -25.95 -29.94
N GLU A 567 11.84 -25.02 -29.79
CA GLU A 567 13.11 -25.26 -29.09
C GLU A 567 12.89 -25.56 -27.60
N HIS A 568 11.93 -24.89 -26.96
CA HIS A 568 11.56 -25.15 -25.57
C HIS A 568 10.84 -26.49 -25.37
N ALA A 569 9.99 -26.89 -26.33
CA ALA A 569 9.16 -28.10 -26.23
C ALA A 569 9.83 -29.41 -26.72
N GLY A 570 11.12 -29.37 -27.09
CA GLY A 570 11.86 -30.59 -27.46
C GLY A 570 11.49 -31.22 -28.83
N GLY A 571 10.73 -30.54 -29.68
CA GLY A 571 10.56 -30.86 -31.11
C GLY A 571 9.19 -31.40 -31.57
N ASP A 572 8.33 -31.86 -30.66
CA ASP A 572 7.00 -32.44 -31.02
C ASP A 572 5.86 -31.42 -31.09
N LEU A 573 6.13 -30.15 -30.79
CA LEU A 573 5.16 -29.06 -30.83
C LEU A 573 4.72 -28.73 -32.27
N ASP A 574 3.43 -28.78 -32.56
CA ASP A 574 2.85 -28.32 -33.83
C ASP A 574 2.56 -26.81 -33.78
N CYS A 575 3.22 -26.05 -34.65
CA CYS A 575 3.07 -24.59 -34.73
C CYS A 575 2.47 -24.21 -36.09
N ALA A 576 1.39 -23.42 -36.07
CA ALA A 576 0.75 -22.89 -37.26
C ALA A 576 0.63 -21.36 -37.23
N ILE A 577 1.11 -20.69 -38.27
CA ILE A 577 0.98 -19.24 -38.44
C ILE A 577 -0.05 -18.97 -39.52
N PHE A 578 -1.16 -18.33 -39.15
CA PHE A 578 -2.23 -17.92 -40.04
C PHE A 578 -2.01 -16.49 -40.49
N TYR A 579 -1.93 -16.26 -41.80
CA TYR A 579 -1.55 -14.98 -42.37
C TYR A 579 -2.30 -14.65 -43.66
N MET A 580 -2.40 -13.35 -43.97
CA MET A 580 -2.82 -12.86 -45.28
C MET A 580 -1.60 -12.71 -46.21
N ASP A 581 -0.64 -11.89 -45.77
CA ASP A 581 0.67 -11.71 -46.41
C ASP A 581 1.76 -11.80 -45.35
N MET A 582 2.89 -12.45 -45.66
CA MET A 582 4.08 -12.41 -44.82
C MET A 582 4.99 -11.28 -45.27
N ARG A 583 5.38 -10.40 -44.33
CA ARG A 583 6.32 -9.31 -44.56
C ARG A 583 7.59 -9.54 -43.73
N THR A 584 8.62 -10.05 -44.41
CA THR A 584 9.92 -10.45 -43.87
C THR A 584 11.01 -9.46 -44.27
N ASN A 585 10.69 -8.15 -44.22
CA ASN A 585 11.63 -7.10 -44.61
C ASN A 585 12.73 -6.97 -43.56
N GLY A 586 13.99 -7.15 -43.99
CA GLY A 586 15.14 -7.09 -43.11
C GLY A 586 16.26 -7.99 -43.62
N LYS A 587 17.47 -7.78 -43.12
CA LYS A 587 18.62 -8.60 -43.52
C LYS A 587 18.44 -10.02 -42.98
N GLU A 588 18.44 -11.01 -43.88
CA GLU A 588 18.27 -12.45 -43.59
C GLU A 588 16.90 -12.86 -43.01
N PHE A 589 15.91 -11.98 -42.94
CA PHE A 589 14.59 -12.31 -42.36
C PHE A 589 13.82 -13.31 -43.21
N GLU A 590 13.87 -13.17 -44.54
CA GLU A 590 13.31 -14.16 -45.45
C GLU A 590 13.97 -15.54 -45.29
N ARG A 591 15.29 -15.57 -45.09
CA ARG A 591 16.00 -16.83 -44.82
C ARG A 591 15.58 -17.43 -43.48
N PHE A 592 15.34 -16.60 -42.45
CA PHE A 592 14.84 -17.06 -41.16
C PHE A 592 13.45 -17.68 -41.28
N TYR A 593 12.53 -17.02 -42.01
CA TYR A 593 11.22 -17.56 -42.36
C TYR A 593 11.32 -18.91 -43.09
N ASN A 594 12.16 -19.02 -44.11
CA ASN A 594 12.36 -20.27 -44.85
C ASN A 594 12.97 -21.38 -43.95
N ASN A 595 13.91 -21.04 -43.07
CA ASN A 595 14.42 -22.00 -42.08
C ASN A 595 13.32 -22.47 -41.11
N ALA A 596 12.47 -21.57 -40.62
CA ALA A 596 11.35 -21.93 -39.73
C ALA A 596 10.41 -22.94 -40.40
N LYS A 597 10.12 -22.74 -41.69
CA LYS A 597 9.33 -23.67 -42.50
C LYS A 597 10.06 -25.00 -42.73
N ASP A 598 11.25 -24.95 -43.32
CA ASP A 598 11.89 -26.13 -43.89
C ASP A 598 12.66 -26.97 -42.86
N LYS A 599 13.18 -26.35 -41.79
CA LYS A 599 13.99 -27.03 -40.76
C LYS A 599 13.22 -27.28 -39.47
N HIS A 600 12.38 -26.34 -39.05
CA HIS A 600 11.62 -26.44 -37.80
C HIS A 600 10.18 -26.94 -38.02
N GLY A 601 9.72 -27.04 -39.27
CA GLY A 601 8.41 -27.56 -39.61
C GLY A 601 7.24 -26.66 -39.18
N VAL A 602 7.46 -25.35 -39.09
CA VAL A 602 6.37 -24.39 -38.80
C VAL A 602 5.43 -24.32 -40.01
N ARG A 603 4.13 -24.50 -39.77
CA ARG A 603 3.11 -24.44 -40.82
C ARG A 603 2.73 -22.99 -41.09
N PHE A 604 2.76 -22.60 -42.36
CA PHE A 604 2.32 -21.29 -42.81
C PHE A 604 1.02 -21.46 -43.61
N ILE A 605 -0.08 -20.93 -43.07
CA ILE A 605 -1.42 -21.09 -43.63
C ILE A 605 -1.91 -19.73 -44.12
N ASN A 606 -2.06 -19.61 -45.44
CA ASN A 606 -2.62 -18.42 -46.07
C ASN A 606 -4.13 -18.39 -45.85
N SER A 607 -4.56 -17.81 -44.73
CA SER A 607 -5.96 -17.58 -44.37
C SER A 607 -6.04 -16.56 -43.26
N ARG A 608 -7.05 -15.69 -43.32
CA ARG A 608 -7.43 -14.84 -42.19
C ARG A 608 -8.48 -15.58 -41.35
N VAL A 609 -8.17 -15.82 -40.08
CA VAL A 609 -9.12 -16.42 -39.14
C VAL A 609 -10.08 -15.32 -38.66
N HIS A 610 -11.37 -15.63 -38.64
CA HIS A 610 -12.40 -14.67 -38.22
C HIS A 610 -12.69 -14.75 -36.72
N SER A 611 -12.86 -15.97 -36.19
CA SER A 611 -13.26 -16.20 -34.80
C SER A 611 -12.61 -17.45 -34.22
N ILE A 612 -12.52 -17.47 -32.90
CA ILE A 612 -12.07 -18.58 -32.07
C ILE A 612 -13.30 -19.10 -31.32
N GLU A 613 -13.44 -20.42 -31.21
CA GLU A 613 -14.51 -21.04 -30.42
C GLU A 613 -13.89 -21.96 -29.36
N SER A 614 -14.38 -21.90 -28.11
CA SER A 614 -13.93 -22.82 -27.06
C SER A 614 -14.64 -24.17 -27.17
N VAL A 615 -13.91 -25.28 -27.04
CA VAL A 615 -14.46 -26.63 -27.02
C VAL A 615 -14.94 -26.95 -25.60
N PRO A 616 -16.26 -27.13 -25.36
CA PRO A 616 -16.83 -27.20 -24.00
C PRO A 616 -16.31 -28.34 -23.11
N GLU A 617 -15.79 -29.42 -23.71
CA GLU A 617 -15.35 -30.62 -22.99
C GLU A 617 -13.87 -30.61 -22.60
N THR A 618 -13.01 -30.02 -23.44
CA THR A 618 -11.55 -30.01 -23.24
C THR A 618 -10.99 -28.64 -22.84
N GLY A 619 -11.74 -27.58 -23.10
CA GLY A 619 -11.25 -26.20 -22.95
C GLY A 619 -10.29 -25.76 -24.05
N ASP A 620 -10.08 -26.59 -25.08
CA ASP A 620 -9.20 -26.25 -26.20
C ASP A 620 -9.87 -25.26 -27.18
N LEU A 621 -9.07 -24.70 -28.08
CA LEU A 621 -9.46 -23.60 -28.95
C LEU A 621 -9.63 -24.10 -30.39
N SER A 622 -10.84 -23.99 -30.92
CA SER A 622 -11.21 -24.37 -32.29
C SER A 622 -11.23 -23.14 -33.20
N ILE A 623 -10.60 -23.24 -34.37
CA ILE A 623 -10.66 -22.21 -35.42
C ILE A 623 -11.11 -22.81 -36.75
N ARG A 624 -11.92 -22.04 -37.49
CA ARG A 624 -12.36 -22.38 -38.84
C ARG A 624 -11.71 -21.45 -39.86
N TYR A 625 -11.12 -22.01 -40.89
CA TYR A 625 -10.37 -21.26 -41.91
C TYR A 625 -10.51 -21.90 -43.29
N VAL A 626 -10.12 -21.16 -44.33
CA VAL A 626 -10.18 -21.62 -45.73
C VAL A 626 -8.77 -21.86 -46.24
N THR A 627 -8.52 -23.01 -46.84
CA THR A 627 -7.20 -23.34 -47.42
C THR A 627 -6.99 -22.60 -48.75
N GLY A 628 -5.74 -22.58 -49.25
CA GLY A 628 -5.45 -22.05 -50.58
C GLY A 628 -6.15 -22.75 -51.75
N THR A 629 -6.74 -23.94 -51.52
CA THR A 629 -7.57 -24.66 -52.49
C THR A 629 -9.06 -24.35 -52.38
N GLY A 630 -9.47 -23.48 -51.45
CA GLY A 630 -10.87 -23.12 -51.19
C GLY A 630 -11.63 -24.09 -50.28
N GLU A 631 -10.95 -25.07 -49.67
CA GLU A 631 -11.57 -26.01 -48.74
C GLU A 631 -11.72 -25.37 -47.36
N THR A 632 -12.89 -25.50 -46.74
CA THR A 632 -13.08 -25.06 -45.34
C THR A 632 -12.59 -26.15 -44.40
N LYS A 633 -11.70 -25.79 -43.48
CA LYS A 633 -11.20 -26.69 -42.42
C LYS A 633 -11.45 -26.12 -41.04
N THR A 634 -11.66 -27.01 -40.09
CA THR A 634 -11.73 -26.70 -38.66
C THR A 634 -10.60 -27.46 -37.97
N GLU A 635 -9.83 -26.76 -37.15
CA GLU A 635 -8.68 -27.31 -36.46
C GLU A 635 -8.63 -26.81 -35.01
N THR A 636 -8.31 -27.71 -34.08
CA THR A 636 -8.20 -27.43 -32.64
C THR A 636 -6.74 -27.21 -32.23
N PHE A 637 -6.52 -26.29 -31.30
CA PHE A 637 -5.24 -25.84 -30.75
C PHE A 637 -5.33 -25.74 -29.23
N ASP A 638 -4.21 -25.98 -28.54
CA ASP A 638 -4.14 -25.88 -27.08
C ASP A 638 -3.98 -24.43 -26.62
N GLN A 639 -3.35 -23.59 -27.46
CA GLN A 639 -3.17 -22.15 -27.25
C GLN A 639 -3.25 -21.39 -28.58
N ILE A 640 -3.70 -20.13 -28.51
CA ILE A 640 -3.70 -19.22 -29.64
C ILE A 640 -3.01 -17.91 -29.25
N VAL A 641 -2.04 -17.49 -30.06
CA VAL A 641 -1.30 -16.24 -29.89
C VAL A 641 -1.77 -15.21 -30.92
N LEU A 642 -2.30 -14.09 -30.44
CA LEU A 642 -2.71 -12.94 -31.22
C LEU A 642 -1.48 -12.07 -31.49
N SER A 643 -1.03 -12.01 -32.74
CA SER A 643 0.05 -11.11 -33.15
C SER A 643 -0.51 -9.68 -33.27
N VAL A 644 -0.55 -8.98 -32.14
CA VAL A 644 -1.14 -7.65 -31.99
C VAL A 644 -0.33 -6.56 -32.68
N GLY A 645 -1.04 -5.56 -33.20
CA GLY A 645 -0.48 -4.38 -33.81
C GLY A 645 0.14 -3.41 -32.82
N LEU A 646 0.99 -2.50 -33.33
CA LEU A 646 1.54 -1.38 -32.58
C LEU A 646 0.72 -0.12 -32.83
N GLU A 647 0.46 0.66 -31.80
CA GLU A 647 -0.24 1.94 -31.87
C GLU A 647 0.39 2.99 -30.94
N ILE A 648 0.00 4.26 -31.12
CA ILE A 648 0.53 5.37 -30.32
C ILE A 648 -0.39 5.66 -29.14
N SER A 649 0.20 5.78 -27.96
CA SER A 649 -0.53 6.07 -26.72
C SER A 649 -1.22 7.43 -26.76
N LYS A 650 -2.31 7.57 -26.00
CA LYS A 650 -3.05 8.84 -25.88
C LYS A 650 -2.18 9.94 -25.30
N GLU A 651 -1.30 9.60 -24.36
CA GLU A 651 -0.37 10.50 -23.70
C GLU A 651 0.67 11.04 -24.70
N THR A 652 1.15 10.19 -25.60
CA THR A 652 2.08 10.59 -26.66
C THR A 652 1.41 11.55 -27.66
N LEU A 653 0.14 11.32 -27.99
CA LEU A 653 -0.64 12.23 -28.83
C LEU A 653 -0.87 13.59 -28.16
N GLU A 654 -1.20 13.59 -26.86
CA GLU A 654 -1.34 14.82 -26.10
C GLU A 654 0.00 15.57 -25.98
N LEU A 655 1.12 14.86 -25.82
CA LEU A 655 2.46 15.44 -25.86
C LEU A 655 2.75 16.09 -27.24
N ALA A 656 2.45 15.39 -28.33
CA ALA A 656 2.63 15.91 -29.68
C ALA A 656 1.80 17.19 -29.89
N LYS A 657 0.55 17.21 -29.43
CA LYS A 657 -0.33 18.38 -29.47
C LYS A 657 0.22 19.56 -28.66
N ARG A 658 0.72 19.32 -27.45
CA ARG A 658 1.36 20.35 -26.60
C ARG A 658 2.62 20.93 -27.25
N LEU A 659 3.40 20.08 -27.91
CA LEU A 659 4.60 20.50 -28.63
C LEU A 659 4.28 21.19 -29.96
N GLY A 660 3.08 21.01 -30.51
CA GLY A 660 2.68 21.57 -31.81
C GLY A 660 3.23 20.76 -32.99
N ILE A 661 3.26 19.43 -32.86
CA ILE A 661 3.78 18.50 -33.87
C ILE A 661 2.63 17.88 -34.65
N GLU A 662 2.74 17.87 -35.97
CA GLU A 662 1.78 17.23 -36.85
C GLU A 662 1.91 15.70 -36.81
N THR A 663 0.75 15.02 -36.78
CA THR A 663 0.67 13.56 -36.89
C THR A 663 0.10 13.14 -38.24
N THR A 664 0.36 11.90 -38.63
CA THR A 664 -0.23 11.22 -39.79
C THR A 664 -1.63 10.71 -39.46
N GLU A 665 -2.37 10.23 -40.46
CA GLU A 665 -3.68 9.56 -40.27
C GLU A 665 -3.57 8.33 -39.33
N GLY A 666 -2.42 7.67 -39.31
CA GLY A 666 -2.12 6.56 -38.40
C GLY A 666 -1.58 6.99 -37.03
N ASN A 667 -1.69 8.27 -36.66
CA ASN A 667 -1.28 8.82 -35.37
C ASN A 667 0.25 8.82 -35.09
N PHE A 668 1.08 8.50 -36.08
CA PHE A 668 2.54 8.64 -36.01
C PHE A 668 2.99 10.09 -36.27
N CYS A 669 4.16 10.48 -35.79
CA CYS A 669 4.78 11.76 -36.11
C CYS A 669 4.98 11.90 -37.62
N LYS A 670 4.51 13.00 -38.19
CA LYS A 670 4.66 13.27 -39.62
C LYS A 670 6.09 13.74 -39.93
N THR A 671 6.75 13.04 -40.84
CA THR A 671 8.10 13.35 -41.33
C THR A 671 8.12 13.32 -42.87
N SER A 672 9.23 13.71 -43.49
CA SER A 672 9.39 13.69 -44.96
C SER A 672 10.37 12.61 -45.40
N SER A 673 10.28 12.15 -46.65
CA SER A 673 11.18 11.11 -47.17
C SER A 673 12.65 11.55 -47.26
N LEU A 674 12.92 12.86 -47.36
CA LEU A 674 14.29 13.40 -47.43
C LEU A 674 14.82 13.81 -46.05
N GLU A 675 13.93 14.05 -45.09
CA GLU A 675 14.25 14.41 -43.71
C GLU A 675 13.48 13.49 -42.75
N PRO A 676 13.84 12.20 -42.67
CA PRO A 676 13.02 11.18 -42.03
C PRO A 676 12.94 11.33 -40.50
N VAL A 677 13.83 12.11 -39.89
CA VAL A 677 13.90 12.35 -38.45
C VAL A 677 13.42 13.74 -38.03
N ASN A 678 13.10 14.62 -38.99
CA ASN A 678 12.62 15.96 -38.70
C ASN A 678 11.11 15.92 -38.44
N SER A 679 10.67 16.47 -37.32
CA SER A 679 9.24 16.70 -37.10
C SER A 679 8.78 17.95 -37.88
N SER A 680 7.48 18.27 -37.82
CA SER A 680 6.95 19.52 -38.37
C SER A 680 7.42 20.78 -37.62
N LYS A 681 8.13 20.63 -36.50
CA LYS A 681 8.64 21.73 -35.67
C LYS A 681 10.17 21.77 -35.67
N GLU A 682 10.71 22.93 -36.01
CA GLU A 682 12.15 23.17 -35.99
C GLU A 682 12.75 22.97 -34.59
N GLY A 683 13.93 22.35 -34.54
CA GLY A 683 14.60 21.96 -33.29
C GLY A 683 14.00 20.75 -32.57
N VAL A 684 12.91 20.17 -33.10
CA VAL A 684 12.29 18.95 -32.59
C VAL A 684 12.41 17.82 -33.61
N TYR A 685 13.09 16.76 -33.21
CA TYR A 685 13.33 15.56 -34.00
C TYR A 685 12.57 14.39 -33.40
N VAL A 686 12.40 13.34 -34.18
CA VAL A 686 11.72 12.12 -33.76
C VAL A 686 12.56 10.92 -34.19
N CYS A 687 12.55 9.84 -33.42
CA CYS A 687 13.14 8.57 -33.81
C CYS A 687 12.33 7.39 -33.27
N GLY A 688 12.69 6.18 -33.70
CA GLY A 688 12.02 4.96 -33.25
C GLY A 688 10.58 4.87 -33.73
N SER A 689 9.75 4.22 -32.92
CA SER A 689 8.40 3.77 -33.28
C SER A 689 7.37 4.90 -33.37
N PHE A 690 7.64 6.08 -32.82
CA PHE A 690 6.74 7.23 -33.00
C PHE A 690 6.69 7.75 -34.44
N GLN A 691 7.71 7.50 -35.27
CA GLN A 691 7.63 7.77 -36.71
C GLN A 691 6.79 6.74 -37.49
N GLY A 692 6.58 5.57 -36.90
CA GLY A 692 5.95 4.44 -37.57
C GLY A 692 6.47 3.10 -37.06
N PRO A 693 5.72 2.01 -37.28
CA PRO A 693 6.11 0.69 -36.80
C PRO A 693 7.38 0.18 -37.48
N LYS A 694 8.37 -0.22 -36.68
CA LYS A 694 9.70 -0.65 -37.16
C LYS A 694 10.41 -1.53 -36.13
N ASP A 695 11.47 -2.20 -36.58
CA ASP A 695 12.29 -3.07 -35.73
C ASP A 695 13.37 -2.29 -34.96
N ILE A 696 14.09 -3.01 -34.09
CA ILE A 696 15.16 -2.45 -33.27
C ILE A 696 16.30 -1.87 -34.13
N PRO A 697 16.86 -2.59 -35.13
CA PRO A 697 17.89 -2.03 -36.00
C PRO A 697 17.50 -0.70 -36.64
N GLN A 698 16.30 -0.60 -37.21
CA GLN A 698 15.85 0.63 -37.85
C GLN A 698 15.70 1.76 -36.82
N SER A 699 15.16 1.46 -35.62
CA SER A 699 15.05 2.43 -34.54
C SER A 699 16.40 2.99 -34.11
N VAL A 700 17.44 2.15 -34.03
CA VAL A 700 18.80 2.56 -33.68
C VAL A 700 19.42 3.44 -34.77
N ILE A 701 19.17 3.12 -36.06
CA ILE A 701 19.61 3.94 -37.19
C ILE A 701 18.99 5.33 -37.10
N ASP A 702 17.68 5.40 -36.87
CA ASP A 702 16.95 6.68 -36.78
C ASP A 702 17.39 7.50 -35.56
N ALA A 703 17.69 6.84 -34.43
CA ALA A 703 18.23 7.51 -33.25
C ALA A 703 19.61 8.14 -33.53
N GLY A 704 20.49 7.41 -34.23
CA GLY A 704 21.78 7.94 -34.67
C GLY A 704 21.63 9.13 -35.62
N ALA A 705 20.69 9.05 -36.57
CA ALA A 705 20.38 10.15 -37.48
C ALA A 705 19.82 11.38 -36.73
N ALA A 706 18.86 11.20 -35.82
CA ALA A 706 18.30 12.29 -35.01
C ALA A 706 19.38 12.97 -34.16
N ALA A 707 20.26 12.18 -33.52
CA ALA A 707 21.39 12.71 -32.74
C ALA A 707 22.37 13.51 -33.61
N ALA A 708 22.65 13.05 -34.84
CA ALA A 708 23.54 13.76 -35.76
C ALA A 708 22.95 15.10 -36.22
N ILE A 709 21.66 15.15 -36.56
CA ILE A 709 20.99 16.39 -36.97
C ILE A 709 20.85 17.37 -35.79
N ALA A 710 20.44 16.88 -34.62
CA ALA A 710 20.41 17.69 -33.40
C ALA A 710 21.80 18.25 -33.07
N GLY A 711 22.84 17.43 -33.18
CA GLY A 711 24.23 17.84 -32.94
C GLY A 711 24.78 18.83 -33.97
N LYS A 712 24.31 18.76 -35.23
CA LYS A 712 24.62 19.75 -36.27
C LYS A 712 24.11 21.12 -35.87
N ASP A 713 22.86 21.20 -35.42
CA ASP A 713 22.21 22.48 -35.09
C ASP A 713 22.73 23.05 -33.77
N LEU A 714 23.23 22.19 -32.87
CA LEU A 714 23.87 22.56 -31.60
C LEU A 714 25.40 22.72 -31.66
N CYS A 715 25.99 22.74 -32.86
CA CYS A 715 27.45 22.76 -33.00
C CYS A 715 28.13 23.93 -32.27
N SER A 716 27.49 25.11 -32.25
CA SER A 716 28.00 26.32 -31.58
C SER A 716 28.04 26.19 -30.05
N ALA A 717 27.23 25.30 -29.46
CA ALA A 717 27.14 25.04 -28.02
C ALA A 717 27.79 23.71 -27.61
N ARG A 718 28.62 23.11 -28.46
CA ARG A 718 29.28 21.85 -28.15
C ARG A 718 30.14 21.98 -26.88
N ASN A 719 29.99 21.02 -25.97
CA ASN A 719 30.71 20.92 -24.68
C ASN A 719 30.44 22.04 -23.66
N THR A 720 29.43 22.91 -23.88
CA THR A 720 29.14 24.00 -22.92
C THR A 720 28.41 23.52 -21.66
N LEU A 721 27.69 22.39 -21.75
CA LEU A 721 26.93 21.78 -20.66
C LEU A 721 27.32 20.32 -20.39
N THR A 722 28.51 19.90 -20.84
CA THR A 722 29.05 18.56 -20.55
C THR A 722 29.73 18.53 -19.18
N ARG A 723 29.63 17.41 -18.47
CA ARG A 723 30.40 17.15 -17.24
C ARG A 723 31.62 16.32 -17.60
N ASP A 724 32.77 16.67 -17.05
CA ASP A 724 33.93 15.79 -17.07
C ASP A 724 33.63 14.56 -16.21
N LYS A 725 33.92 13.36 -16.75
CA LYS A 725 33.77 12.12 -15.98
C LYS A 725 34.91 12.06 -14.97
N GLU A 726 34.59 11.88 -13.68
CA GLU A 726 35.61 11.60 -12.68
C GLU A 726 36.33 10.30 -13.02
N VAL A 727 37.64 10.37 -13.17
CA VAL A 727 38.48 9.21 -13.47
C VAL A 727 38.92 8.60 -12.14
N THR A 728 38.49 7.36 -11.87
CA THR A 728 38.99 6.60 -10.73
C THR A 728 40.50 6.39 -10.91
N PRO A 729 41.35 6.80 -9.95
CA PRO A 729 42.79 6.56 -10.04
C PRO A 729 43.11 5.08 -10.17
N GLU A 730 44.02 4.74 -11.09
CA GLU A 730 44.46 3.35 -11.27
C GLU A 730 45.24 2.84 -10.05
N ILE A 731 44.85 1.68 -9.55
CA ILE A 731 45.50 0.96 -8.46
C ILE A 731 46.69 0.21 -9.04
N ASN A 732 47.89 0.49 -8.56
CA ASN A 732 49.08 -0.25 -8.96
C ASN A 732 49.11 -1.62 -8.28
N VAL A 733 48.87 -2.68 -9.05
CA VAL A 733 48.89 -4.08 -8.61
C VAL A 733 50.13 -4.84 -9.09
N ALA A 734 51.19 -4.13 -9.51
CA ALA A 734 52.42 -4.75 -9.99
C ALA A 734 53.19 -5.42 -8.84
N GLY A 735 53.49 -6.71 -8.99
CA GLY A 735 54.20 -7.51 -7.97
C GLY A 735 53.29 -8.21 -6.97
N ASP A 736 51.99 -7.92 -6.96
CA ASP A 736 51.01 -8.61 -6.12
C ASP A 736 50.77 -10.04 -6.60
N THR A 737 50.47 -10.95 -5.67
CA THR A 737 49.98 -12.28 -6.03
C THR A 737 48.63 -12.17 -6.74
N PRO A 738 48.38 -12.93 -7.83
CA PRO A 738 47.09 -12.91 -8.51
C PRO A 738 45.93 -13.26 -7.58
N ARG A 739 44.92 -12.38 -7.56
CA ARG A 739 43.65 -12.52 -6.85
C ARG A 739 42.53 -12.32 -7.86
N ILE A 740 42.09 -13.44 -8.43
CA ILE A 740 41.20 -13.48 -9.59
C ILE A 740 39.75 -13.60 -9.12
N GLY A 741 38.88 -12.76 -9.66
CA GLY A 741 37.43 -12.94 -9.56
C GLY A 741 36.85 -13.51 -10.85
N VAL A 742 36.12 -14.61 -10.76
CA VAL A 742 35.47 -15.26 -11.92
C VAL A 742 33.96 -15.08 -11.85
N PHE A 743 33.37 -14.48 -12.89
CA PHE A 743 31.93 -14.23 -12.96
C PHE A 743 31.34 -15.01 -14.13
N VAL A 744 30.45 -15.96 -13.85
CA VAL A 744 29.86 -16.85 -14.86
C VAL A 744 28.41 -16.45 -15.14
N CYS A 745 28.11 -16.18 -16.41
CA CYS A 745 26.80 -15.75 -16.86
C CYS A 745 25.86 -16.94 -17.10
N ASN A 746 24.62 -16.87 -16.61
CA ASN A 746 23.59 -17.86 -16.89
C ASN A 746 22.82 -17.59 -18.19
N CYS A 747 22.51 -16.33 -18.49
CA CYS A 747 21.80 -15.86 -19.69
C CYS A 747 20.61 -16.72 -20.18
N GLY A 748 19.91 -17.42 -19.26
CA GLY A 748 18.78 -18.29 -19.56
C GLY A 748 19.08 -19.32 -20.66
N ILE A 749 18.18 -19.41 -21.65
CA ILE A 749 18.30 -20.36 -22.76
C ILE A 749 19.58 -20.22 -23.59
N ASN A 750 20.29 -19.10 -23.48
CA ASN A 750 21.52 -18.92 -24.24
C ASN A 750 22.69 -19.73 -23.68
N ILE A 751 22.74 -19.97 -22.36
CA ILE A 751 23.87 -20.66 -21.71
C ILE A 751 23.34 -21.75 -20.77
N SER A 752 22.52 -21.41 -19.77
CA SER A 752 22.12 -22.33 -18.70
C SER A 752 21.17 -23.45 -19.13
N SER A 753 20.59 -23.39 -20.34
CA SER A 753 19.83 -24.51 -20.93
C SER A 753 20.71 -25.68 -21.37
N VAL A 754 22.00 -25.45 -21.61
CA VAL A 754 22.96 -26.45 -22.11
C VAL A 754 24.14 -26.64 -21.16
N VAL A 755 24.64 -25.55 -20.57
CA VAL A 755 25.79 -25.57 -19.67
C VAL A 755 25.31 -25.55 -18.21
N ASN A 756 25.79 -26.48 -17.40
CA ASN A 756 25.56 -26.46 -15.95
C ASN A 756 26.41 -25.37 -15.28
N VAL A 757 25.90 -24.14 -15.28
CA VAL A 757 26.61 -22.97 -14.75
C VAL A 757 26.98 -23.09 -13.26
N PRO A 758 26.11 -23.59 -12.36
CA PRO A 758 26.51 -23.86 -10.97
C PRO A 758 27.77 -24.72 -10.84
N GLU A 759 27.92 -25.72 -11.71
CA GLU A 759 29.08 -26.59 -11.73
C GLU A 759 30.32 -25.88 -12.26
N VAL A 760 30.19 -25.03 -13.28
CA VAL A 760 31.27 -24.18 -13.79
C VAL A 760 31.75 -23.18 -12.74
N VAL A 761 30.83 -22.54 -12.00
CA VAL A 761 31.16 -21.62 -10.90
C VAL A 761 31.94 -22.36 -9.81
N LYS A 762 31.44 -23.53 -9.38
CA LYS A 762 32.10 -24.35 -8.35
C LYS A 762 33.50 -24.78 -8.78
N TYR A 763 33.67 -25.15 -10.04
CA TYR A 763 34.96 -25.51 -10.60
C TYR A 763 35.91 -24.30 -10.66
N ALA A 764 35.44 -23.14 -11.11
CA ALA A 764 36.23 -21.91 -11.20
C ALA A 764 36.83 -21.53 -9.84
N GLY A 765 36.05 -21.65 -8.76
CA GLY A 765 36.52 -21.38 -7.39
C GLY A 765 37.62 -22.33 -6.88
N GLN A 766 37.91 -23.43 -7.58
CA GLN A 766 38.99 -24.37 -7.24
C GLN A 766 40.29 -24.09 -8.02
N LEU A 767 40.27 -23.15 -8.97
CA LEU A 767 41.43 -22.84 -9.81
C LEU A 767 42.48 -22.00 -9.04
N PRO A 768 43.78 -22.18 -9.32
CA PRO A 768 44.85 -21.43 -8.66
C PRO A 768 44.67 -19.91 -8.82
N GLY A 769 44.75 -19.18 -7.70
CA GLY A 769 44.64 -17.71 -7.70
C GLY A 769 43.22 -17.16 -7.77
N VAL A 770 42.19 -18.00 -7.96
CA VAL A 770 40.78 -17.58 -7.87
C VAL A 770 40.39 -17.45 -6.40
N VAL A 771 40.01 -16.23 -6.00
CA VAL A 771 39.60 -15.93 -4.62
C VAL A 771 38.09 -15.70 -4.50
N PHE A 772 37.43 -15.44 -5.63
CA PHE A 772 35.99 -15.23 -5.71
C PHE A 772 35.44 -15.81 -7.00
N SER A 773 34.32 -16.53 -6.92
CA SER A 773 33.60 -17.03 -8.08
C SER A 773 32.09 -16.89 -7.87
N SER A 774 31.37 -16.33 -8.83
CA SER A 774 29.92 -16.17 -8.71
C SER A 774 29.19 -16.42 -10.03
N GLY A 775 27.92 -16.82 -9.92
CA GLY A 775 27.01 -16.94 -11.05
C GLY A 775 25.97 -15.82 -11.04
N THR A 776 25.73 -15.17 -12.17
CA THR A 776 24.69 -14.12 -12.32
C THR A 776 23.76 -14.42 -13.49
N LEU A 777 22.52 -13.93 -13.45
CA LEU A 777 21.55 -14.16 -14.54
C LEU A 777 21.99 -13.43 -15.82
N PHE A 778 22.31 -12.14 -15.71
CA PHE A 778 22.84 -11.33 -16.80
C PHE A 778 24.07 -10.55 -16.32
N THR A 779 25.28 -11.08 -16.54
CA THR A 779 26.51 -10.43 -16.07
C THR A 779 26.73 -9.04 -16.69
N CYS A 780 26.15 -8.77 -17.87
CA CYS A 780 26.21 -7.46 -18.53
C CYS A 780 25.23 -6.42 -17.94
N SER A 781 24.33 -6.79 -17.03
CA SER A 781 23.39 -5.84 -16.43
C SER A 781 24.11 -4.80 -15.55
N GLN A 782 23.52 -3.62 -15.39
CA GLN A 782 24.06 -2.54 -14.55
C GLN A 782 24.32 -3.03 -13.11
N ASP A 783 23.38 -3.77 -12.53
CA ASP A 783 23.50 -4.30 -11.16
C ASP A 783 24.66 -5.30 -11.04
N SER A 784 24.86 -6.14 -12.06
CA SER A 784 25.97 -7.09 -12.09
C SER A 784 27.32 -6.37 -12.23
N GLN A 785 27.38 -5.29 -13.01
CA GLN A 785 28.59 -4.47 -13.12
C GLN A 785 28.93 -3.82 -11.77
N GLU A 786 27.93 -3.31 -11.04
CA GLU A 786 28.12 -2.78 -9.68
C GLU A 786 28.61 -3.87 -8.72
N ASN A 787 28.06 -5.08 -8.80
CA ASN A 787 28.52 -6.22 -8.00
C ASN A 787 29.96 -6.62 -8.31
N ILE A 788 30.38 -6.55 -9.58
CA ILE A 788 31.79 -6.76 -9.97
C ILE A 788 32.67 -5.68 -9.31
N ARG A 789 32.29 -4.40 -9.38
CA ARG A 789 33.04 -3.31 -8.73
C ARG A 789 33.15 -3.50 -7.22
N LYS A 790 32.05 -3.86 -6.54
CA LYS A 790 32.04 -4.17 -5.11
C LYS A 790 32.93 -5.36 -4.78
N ALA A 791 32.83 -6.45 -5.54
CA ALA A 791 33.67 -7.62 -5.35
C ALA A 791 35.16 -7.29 -5.52
N ILE A 792 35.53 -6.43 -6.49
CA ILE A 792 36.91 -5.96 -6.66
C ILE A 792 37.42 -5.29 -5.38
N SER A 793 36.62 -4.40 -4.81
CA SER A 793 36.98 -3.70 -3.57
C SER A 793 36.98 -4.61 -2.33
N GLU A 794 35.87 -5.31 -2.08
CA GLU A 794 35.65 -6.10 -0.86
C GLU A 794 36.51 -7.35 -0.78
N GLN A 795 36.73 -8.03 -1.91
CA GLN A 795 37.54 -9.24 -1.99
C GLN A 795 38.99 -8.93 -2.37
N GLY A 796 39.33 -7.66 -2.63
CA GLY A 796 40.65 -7.24 -3.07
C GLY A 796 41.10 -7.97 -4.33
N LEU A 797 40.25 -7.97 -5.37
CA LEU A 797 40.57 -8.60 -6.65
C LEU A 797 41.51 -7.69 -7.44
N ASN A 798 42.50 -8.29 -8.11
CA ASN A 798 43.41 -7.56 -9.00
C ASN A 798 43.35 -8.07 -10.45
N ARG A 799 42.55 -9.11 -10.72
CA ARG A 799 42.27 -9.67 -12.04
C ARG A 799 40.82 -10.11 -12.10
N VAL A 800 40.18 -10.00 -13.27
CA VAL A 800 38.78 -10.39 -13.45
C VAL A 800 38.64 -11.26 -14.69
N VAL A 801 37.95 -12.39 -14.56
CA VAL A 801 37.52 -13.23 -15.67
C VAL A 801 36.00 -13.21 -15.74
N VAL A 802 35.44 -12.89 -16.90
CA VAL A 802 34.00 -13.04 -17.15
C VAL A 802 33.77 -14.15 -18.15
N ALA A 803 33.04 -15.18 -17.72
CA ALA A 803 32.60 -16.28 -18.55
C ALA A 803 31.19 -16.01 -19.04
N ALA A 804 31.04 -15.51 -20.26
CA ALA A 804 29.76 -15.04 -20.77
C ALA A 804 29.61 -15.25 -22.28
N CYS A 805 28.84 -14.35 -22.92
CA CYS A 805 28.44 -14.44 -24.32
C CYS A 805 29.56 -14.03 -25.28
N THR A 806 29.38 -12.95 -26.05
CA THR A 806 30.33 -12.53 -27.08
C THR A 806 31.25 -11.41 -26.58
N PRO A 807 32.58 -11.54 -26.72
CA PRO A 807 33.52 -10.47 -26.37
C PRO A 807 33.34 -9.25 -27.29
N ARG A 808 32.94 -9.47 -28.55
CA ARG A 808 32.81 -8.40 -29.56
C ARG A 808 31.91 -7.23 -29.14
N THR A 809 30.91 -7.48 -28.30
CA THR A 809 29.98 -6.44 -27.83
C THR A 809 30.12 -6.11 -26.35
N HIS A 810 30.68 -7.01 -25.52
CA HIS A 810 30.69 -6.86 -24.06
C HIS A 810 32.08 -6.73 -23.44
N GLU A 811 33.16 -7.03 -24.17
CA GLU A 811 34.52 -6.91 -23.62
C GLU A 811 34.83 -5.48 -23.17
N VAL A 812 34.56 -4.49 -24.04
CA VAL A 812 34.74 -3.06 -23.73
C VAL A 812 33.90 -2.64 -22.51
N LEU A 813 32.71 -3.21 -22.36
CA LEU A 813 31.84 -2.93 -21.20
C LEU A 813 32.52 -3.38 -19.90
N PHE A 814 33.01 -4.63 -19.84
CA PHE A 814 33.65 -5.14 -18.63
C PHE A 814 35.03 -4.49 -18.37
N GLN A 815 35.77 -4.13 -19.41
CA GLN A 815 36.98 -3.33 -19.29
C GLN A 815 36.68 -1.97 -18.63
N GLN A 816 35.60 -1.30 -19.05
CA GLN A 816 35.14 -0.07 -18.41
C GLN A 816 34.70 -0.31 -16.96
N THR A 817 33.97 -1.40 -16.69
CA THR A 817 33.54 -1.75 -15.32
C THR A 817 34.73 -1.89 -14.36
N ILE A 818 35.79 -2.61 -14.76
CA ILE A 818 36.96 -2.79 -13.90
C ILE A 818 37.82 -1.53 -13.81
N GLN A 819 37.84 -0.71 -14.88
CA GLN A 819 38.50 0.60 -14.87
C GLN A 819 37.84 1.56 -13.89
N GLU A 820 36.51 1.55 -13.82
CA GLU A 820 35.76 2.35 -12.85
C GLU A 820 35.98 1.89 -11.40
N ALA A 821 36.37 0.63 -11.19
CA ALA A 821 36.84 0.11 -9.90
C ALA A 821 38.33 0.40 -9.62
N GLY A 822 39.04 1.08 -10.52
CA GLY A 822 40.44 1.44 -10.38
C GLY A 822 41.43 0.39 -10.89
N LEU A 823 40.99 -0.71 -11.52
CA LEU A 823 41.90 -1.67 -12.15
C LEU A 823 42.25 -1.25 -13.58
N ASN A 824 43.45 -1.58 -14.03
CA ASN A 824 43.81 -1.41 -15.43
C ASN A 824 42.89 -2.28 -16.33
N PRO A 825 42.28 -1.74 -17.40
CA PRO A 825 41.30 -2.46 -18.22
C PRO A 825 41.87 -3.73 -18.88
N TYR A 826 43.19 -3.85 -19.03
CA TYR A 826 43.84 -5.03 -19.61
C TYR A 826 44.11 -6.15 -18.59
N LEU A 827 43.60 -6.00 -17.36
CA LEU A 827 43.61 -7.02 -16.30
C LEU A 827 42.33 -7.86 -16.28
N PHE A 828 41.57 -7.76 -17.37
CA PHE A 828 40.34 -8.46 -17.64
C PHE A 828 40.58 -9.57 -18.66
N GLU A 829 39.95 -10.72 -18.47
CA GLU A 829 39.82 -11.74 -19.52
C GLU A 829 38.39 -12.24 -19.73
N PHE A 830 38.12 -12.66 -20.97
CA PHE A 830 36.78 -13.09 -21.40
C PHE A 830 36.76 -14.56 -21.85
N ALA A 831 35.99 -15.39 -21.15
CA ALA A 831 35.70 -16.76 -21.58
C ALA A 831 34.35 -16.83 -22.31
N ASN A 832 34.37 -17.08 -23.62
CA ASN A 832 33.14 -17.21 -24.42
C ASN A 832 32.51 -18.60 -24.23
N ILE A 833 31.59 -18.72 -23.28
CA ILE A 833 30.89 -19.98 -22.99
C ILE A 833 29.53 -20.10 -23.71
N ARG A 834 29.17 -19.13 -24.57
CA ARG A 834 27.95 -19.17 -25.39
C ARG A 834 28.22 -19.58 -26.83
N ASP A 835 28.78 -18.66 -27.62
CA ASP A 835 28.89 -18.80 -29.07
C ASP A 835 29.90 -19.89 -29.43
N GLN A 836 30.94 -20.07 -28.60
CA GLN A 836 31.95 -21.09 -28.79
C GLN A 836 31.63 -22.40 -28.03
N ASN A 837 30.53 -22.46 -27.29
CA ASN A 837 30.22 -23.61 -26.46
C ASN A 837 28.72 -23.96 -26.41
N ALA A 838 27.90 -23.27 -25.60
CA ALA A 838 26.49 -23.64 -25.39
C ALA A 838 25.70 -23.81 -26.70
N TRP A 839 25.86 -22.88 -27.66
CA TRP A 839 25.17 -22.96 -28.96
C TRP A 839 25.67 -24.08 -29.87
N VAL A 840 26.93 -24.50 -29.70
CA VAL A 840 27.56 -25.55 -30.53
C VAL A 840 27.21 -26.95 -30.02
N HIS A 841 26.94 -27.10 -28.72
CA HIS A 841 26.74 -28.39 -28.05
C HIS A 841 25.32 -28.57 -27.49
N GLN A 842 24.30 -27.99 -28.13
CA GLN A 842 22.89 -28.06 -27.68
C GLN A 842 22.41 -29.50 -27.43
N LYS A 843 22.97 -30.49 -28.14
CA LYS A 843 22.62 -31.92 -28.01
C LYS A 843 23.53 -32.71 -27.07
N ASP A 844 24.55 -32.07 -26.49
CA ASP A 844 25.52 -32.71 -25.59
C ASP A 844 25.87 -31.79 -24.40
N PRO A 845 24.94 -31.62 -23.44
CA PRO A 845 25.12 -30.75 -22.26
C PRO A 845 26.33 -31.11 -21.37
N GLU A 846 26.67 -32.39 -21.28
CA GLU A 846 27.79 -32.86 -20.47
C GLU A 846 29.12 -32.37 -21.05
N SER A 847 29.36 -32.61 -22.34
CA SER A 847 30.56 -32.09 -23.02
C SER A 847 30.58 -30.56 -23.05
N ALA A 848 29.42 -29.92 -23.20
CA ALA A 848 29.32 -28.46 -23.14
C ALA A 848 29.78 -27.92 -21.78
N THR A 849 29.35 -28.54 -20.69
CA THR A 849 29.74 -28.15 -19.33
C THR A 849 31.23 -28.36 -19.12
N GLN A 850 31.79 -29.47 -19.61
CA GLN A 850 33.22 -29.71 -19.50
C GLN A 850 34.04 -28.71 -20.32
N LYS A 851 33.62 -28.39 -21.54
CA LYS A 851 34.26 -27.37 -22.37
C LYS A 851 34.16 -25.98 -21.73
N ALA A 852 33.04 -25.63 -21.08
CA ALA A 852 32.92 -24.37 -20.35
C ALA A 852 33.97 -24.26 -19.24
N LYS A 853 34.17 -25.32 -18.45
CA LYS A 853 35.23 -25.38 -17.42
C LYS A 853 36.62 -25.20 -18.03
N ASP A 854 36.88 -25.83 -19.17
CA ASP A 854 38.18 -25.71 -19.84
C ASP A 854 38.42 -24.28 -20.36
N LEU A 855 37.40 -23.64 -20.95
CA LEU A 855 37.47 -22.24 -21.40
C LEU A 855 37.72 -21.28 -20.24
N VAL A 856 37.05 -21.50 -19.10
CA VAL A 856 37.25 -20.70 -17.87
C VAL A 856 38.62 -20.94 -17.22
N ARG A 857 39.22 -22.13 -17.40
CA ARG A 857 40.59 -22.40 -16.94
C ARG A 857 41.64 -21.77 -17.86
N MET A 858 41.35 -21.67 -19.15
CA MET A 858 42.26 -21.09 -20.14
C MET A 858 42.35 -19.57 -20.03
N ALA A 859 41.21 -18.92 -19.75
CA ALA A 859 41.15 -17.52 -19.33
C ALA A 859 41.69 -17.37 -17.90
#